data_AF-A0A1Q3TU78-F1
#
_entry.id   AF-A0A1Q3TU78-F1
#
_cell.length_a   1.000
_cell.length_b   1.000
_cell.length_c   1.000
_cell.angle_alpha   90.00
_cell.angle_beta   90.00
_cell.angle_gamma   90.00
#
_symmetry.space_group_name_H-M   'P 1'
#
loop_
_entity.id
_entity.type
_entity.pdbx_description
1 polymer ?
#
loop_
_entity_poly.entity_id
_entity_poly.type
_entity_poly.pdbx_seq_one_letter_code
_entity_poly.pdbx_strand_id
1 'polypeptide(L)'
;MTASDAASTVKIANLRCEYTKNPLGLEVPDPRLSWIVESEERGQRQTAFQILVASSPQKLAANDADLWDSGKVTSSQTHHHAYAGTPLKSGQTAWWKVRLWDKAGNVSGFSETAWFEMGLLAKSDWTGEWIGTAPGETTVEPTIRLNQVDPVPVTVTLEADPYLRRDFQLAKPVARARIYATAKGVYELHLNGQRVGNDYLAPGWTDYPKRLLYQAYDVTGLLQPEANTLGAVLGLGWFAGHIGWDAMKNYYGTQPQLLAQLVVEYTDGTIEVVGSDSQWRATTKGAIRYSDFLAGELYDARQELVGWASPGYDDSAWTAVNTYGGPTENLLADCAPAIQVTEDVKPIAILPQPDGKTIFDMGQNMVGWVKLRVNSPAGTRLQLRFGEMLDTDGSLYTLNLRSARQTDIYIAKGAGEEIFEPHFTFHGFRYVELSGYEGTPDLELVTGRVIHSDAPRSGTLKTSNELVNQLVSNIRWGQRGNFVSVPTDCPQRDERLGWMGDAQIFARTATYNMDLANFYRKWINDVVDGQSEEGGFSDVAPRMVDLADGAPAWGDAGVIIPWTVYLMYGDTRVIEQNFEAMAAWMRYLHKPNPNFIRANNLVNNFGDWLALDNAETVTDIDQQRNPGEWMAACQATPKELLATAYWAYDATLMAKMAKAIGREAEVARYTELFEQIKAAFIAEFVSEDGHLTSDSQTSYILALQANLIPDHLKEAAAGHLVANIKRRSGHLSTGFVGVGYLCPVLSENGYSDVAYELLLKTTFPSWGYSIEQGATTIWERWDGWTKEKGFQSPTMNSFNHYSLGSVGQWLYQYVAGIDTDPEKPGFYHSIVRPQVDPRLTSVEASYEALTGLISSAWQTEGDKFTLHLTIPANTTATVSIPTTSADNVKEGGQSIAQVPGIEFVKQEGNAATYNIGSGSYVFTSQLA
;
A
#
# COMPACT_ATOMS: atom_id res chain seq x y z
N MET A 1 -45.53 27.51 -19.00
CA MET A 1 -45.70 26.16 -18.44
C MET A 1 -44.86 26.10 -17.19
N THR A 2 -45.49 25.79 -16.07
CA THR A 2 -44.91 25.76 -14.73
C THR A 2 -43.83 24.68 -14.64
N ALA A 3 -42.57 25.08 -14.42
CA ALA A 3 -41.55 24.16 -13.93
C ALA A 3 -42.07 23.60 -12.59
N SER A 4 -42.29 22.29 -12.53
CA SER A 4 -42.59 21.65 -11.25
C SER A 4 -41.35 21.78 -10.37
N ASP A 5 -41.51 22.32 -9.16
CA ASP A 5 -40.52 22.26 -8.07
C ASP A 5 -40.37 20.81 -7.57
N ALA A 6 -40.02 19.88 -8.45
CA ALA A 6 -39.69 18.52 -8.07
C ALA A 6 -38.35 18.55 -7.34
N ALA A 7 -38.30 18.04 -6.10
CA ALA A 7 -37.02 17.85 -5.41
C ALA A 7 -36.22 16.76 -6.14
N SER A 8 -34.91 16.93 -6.26
CA SER A 8 -34.04 15.89 -6.81
C SER A 8 -34.11 14.63 -5.93
N THR A 9 -34.16 13.46 -6.56
CA THR A 9 -34.16 12.14 -5.90
C THR A 9 -32.75 11.61 -5.64
N VAL A 10 -31.72 12.37 -6.05
CA VAL A 10 -30.31 12.01 -5.86
C VAL A 10 -29.94 12.05 -4.38
N LYS A 11 -29.20 11.04 -3.94
CA LYS A 11 -28.61 10.98 -2.60
C LYS A 11 -27.12 11.32 -2.68
N ILE A 12 -26.64 12.05 -1.67
CA ILE A 12 -25.22 12.38 -1.51
C ILE A 12 -24.68 11.49 -0.40
N ALA A 13 -23.61 10.76 -0.70
CA ALA A 13 -23.03 9.79 0.22
C ALA A 13 -21.51 9.96 0.35
N ASN A 14 -20.93 9.28 1.35
CA ASN A 14 -19.49 9.12 1.52
C ASN A 14 -18.70 10.44 1.44
N LEU A 15 -19.08 11.41 2.28
CA LEU A 15 -18.38 12.68 2.40
C LEU A 15 -16.97 12.44 2.94
N ARG A 16 -15.97 12.92 2.20
CA ARG A 16 -14.55 12.77 2.52
C ARG A 16 -13.84 14.12 2.44
N CYS A 17 -12.84 14.28 3.30
CA CYS A 17 -11.89 15.37 3.29
C CYS A 17 -10.49 14.78 3.19
N GLU A 18 -9.72 15.13 2.16
CA GLU A 18 -8.40 14.54 1.87
C GLU A 18 -8.43 12.99 1.92
N TYR A 19 -9.39 12.39 1.19
CA TYR A 19 -9.69 10.95 1.09
C TYR A 19 -10.24 10.27 2.34
N THR A 20 -10.26 10.95 3.49
CA THR A 20 -10.65 10.37 4.77
C THR A 20 -12.02 10.87 5.21
N LYS A 21 -12.80 10.02 5.88
CA LYS A 21 -14.05 10.42 6.53
C LYS A 21 -13.73 11.11 7.85
N ASN A 22 -14.16 12.35 8.02
CA ASN A 22 -14.00 13.10 9.27
C ASN A 22 -12.57 13.11 9.84
N PRO A 23 -11.56 13.49 9.04
CA PRO A 23 -10.16 13.45 9.47
C PRO A 23 -9.89 14.43 10.61
N LEU A 24 -9.01 13.99 11.52
CA LEU A 24 -8.50 14.76 12.65
C LEU A 24 -7.02 15.05 12.43
N GLY A 25 -6.62 16.31 12.60
CA GLY A 25 -5.21 16.72 12.59
C GLY A 25 -4.66 17.12 11.23
N LEU A 26 -5.49 17.55 10.27
CA LEU A 26 -5.01 17.94 8.93
C LEU A 26 -4.13 19.20 8.95
N GLU A 27 -3.09 19.23 8.12
CA GLU A 27 -2.26 20.43 7.92
C GLU A 27 -2.37 21.04 6.53
N VAL A 28 -3.01 20.36 5.58
CA VAL A 28 -3.24 20.92 4.24
C VAL A 28 -4.09 22.19 4.39
N PRO A 29 -3.58 23.39 4.03
CA PRO A 29 -4.28 24.66 4.31
C PRO A 29 -5.64 24.76 3.61
N ASP A 30 -5.70 24.23 2.38
CA ASP A 30 -6.90 24.17 1.54
C ASP A 30 -7.31 22.70 1.35
N PRO A 31 -7.88 22.08 2.40
CA PRO A 31 -8.23 20.67 2.35
C PRO A 31 -9.32 20.43 1.30
N ARG A 32 -9.22 19.30 0.60
CA ARG A 32 -10.11 18.94 -0.50
C ARG A 32 -11.30 18.12 -0.05
N LEU A 33 -12.48 18.54 -0.48
CA LEU A 33 -13.75 17.90 -0.18
C LEU A 33 -14.23 17.05 -1.36
N SER A 34 -14.76 15.88 -1.04
CA SER A 34 -15.25 14.90 -2.00
C SER A 34 -16.55 14.24 -1.52
N TRP A 35 -17.41 13.83 -2.46
CA TRP A 35 -18.65 13.12 -2.21
C TRP A 35 -19.00 12.16 -3.35
N ILE A 36 -19.82 11.17 -3.06
CA ILE A 36 -20.42 10.25 -4.04
C ILE A 36 -21.85 10.70 -4.32
N VAL A 37 -22.25 10.56 -5.59
CA VAL A 37 -23.62 10.77 -6.06
C VAL A 37 -24.27 9.40 -6.23
N GLU A 38 -25.42 9.18 -5.58
CA GLU A 38 -26.20 7.94 -5.66
C GLU A 38 -27.56 8.22 -6.31
N SER A 39 -27.97 7.34 -7.23
CA SER A 39 -29.26 7.44 -7.93
C SER A 39 -29.67 6.08 -8.50
N GLU A 40 -30.95 5.75 -8.39
CA GLU A 40 -31.56 4.60 -9.10
C GLU A 40 -31.89 4.94 -10.57
N GLU A 41 -31.97 6.22 -10.92
CA GLU A 41 -32.22 6.67 -12.29
C GLU A 41 -30.96 6.56 -13.16
N ARG A 42 -31.10 5.95 -14.36
CA ARG A 42 -30.03 5.87 -15.35
C ARG A 42 -29.60 7.23 -15.89
N GLY A 43 -28.31 7.35 -16.20
CA GLY A 43 -27.70 8.56 -16.77
C GLY A 43 -27.89 9.80 -15.90
N GLN A 44 -28.05 9.64 -14.59
CA GLN A 44 -28.15 10.75 -13.66
C GLN A 44 -26.80 11.42 -13.51
N ARG A 45 -26.78 12.76 -13.40
CA ARG A 45 -25.54 13.53 -13.25
C ARG A 45 -25.73 14.78 -12.42
N GLN A 46 -24.65 15.21 -11.80
CA GLN A 46 -24.53 16.51 -11.17
C GLN A 46 -24.24 17.57 -12.25
N THR A 47 -24.96 18.69 -12.18
CA THR A 47 -24.71 19.87 -13.04
C THR A 47 -24.15 21.06 -12.27
N ALA A 48 -24.43 21.13 -10.96
CA ALA A 48 -23.88 22.11 -10.05
C ALA A 48 -23.88 21.58 -8.62
N PHE A 49 -23.12 22.23 -7.74
CA PHE A 49 -23.12 21.96 -6.31
C PHE A 49 -23.05 23.25 -5.48
N GLN A 50 -23.31 23.14 -4.18
CA GLN A 50 -23.00 24.17 -3.19
C GLN A 50 -22.51 23.51 -1.90
N ILE A 51 -21.34 23.94 -1.43
CA ILE A 51 -20.73 23.54 -0.16
C ILE A 51 -20.97 24.65 0.85
N LEU A 52 -21.43 24.27 2.04
CA LEU A 52 -21.46 25.13 3.21
C LEU A 52 -20.47 24.59 4.24
N VAL A 53 -19.67 25.48 4.81
CA VAL A 53 -18.73 25.20 5.90
C VAL A 53 -18.93 26.21 7.03
N ALA A 54 -19.02 25.71 8.26
CA ALA A 54 -19.21 26.53 9.44
C ALA A 54 -18.30 26.11 10.60
N SER A 55 -18.07 27.03 11.54
CA SER A 55 -17.25 26.83 12.74
C SER A 55 -17.92 25.99 13.83
N SER A 56 -19.22 25.68 13.69
CA SER A 56 -19.96 24.84 14.64
C SER A 56 -21.10 24.10 13.95
N PRO A 57 -21.55 22.94 14.48
CA PRO A 57 -22.68 22.23 13.90
C PRO A 57 -23.98 23.02 14.02
N GLN A 58 -24.15 23.87 15.04
CA GLN A 58 -25.35 24.71 15.21
C GLN A 58 -25.46 25.78 14.11
N LYS A 59 -24.35 26.46 13.80
CA LYS A 59 -24.29 27.41 12.68
C LYS A 59 -24.58 26.72 11.35
N LEU A 60 -23.94 25.57 11.09
CA LEU A 60 -24.18 24.81 9.87
C LEU A 60 -25.64 24.34 9.74
N ALA A 61 -26.27 23.90 10.84
CA ALA A 61 -27.68 23.51 10.86
C ALA A 61 -28.61 24.68 10.51
N ALA A 62 -28.26 25.90 10.92
CA ALA A 62 -28.95 27.14 10.56
C ALA A 62 -28.61 27.65 9.14
N ASN A 63 -27.74 26.95 8.39
CA ASN A 63 -27.14 27.40 7.13
C ASN A 63 -26.33 28.71 7.27
N ASP A 64 -25.85 29.03 8.47
CA ASP A 64 -24.89 30.11 8.72
C ASP A 64 -23.48 29.57 8.44
N ALA A 65 -23.04 29.71 7.19
CA ALA A 65 -21.76 29.20 6.71
C ALA A 65 -20.64 30.22 6.91
N ASP A 66 -20.33 30.51 8.18
CA ASP A 66 -19.41 31.56 8.59
C ASP A 66 -17.94 31.35 8.17
N LEU A 67 -17.58 30.13 7.75
CA LEU A 67 -16.24 29.83 7.23
C LEU A 67 -16.20 29.88 5.70
N TRP A 68 -17.17 29.24 5.03
CA TRP A 68 -17.23 29.20 3.58
C TRP A 68 -18.63 28.85 3.05
N ASP A 69 -19.13 29.65 2.11
CA ASP A 69 -20.22 29.27 1.22
C ASP A 69 -19.70 29.36 -0.22
N SER A 70 -19.66 28.24 -0.94
CA SER A 70 -19.22 28.23 -2.34
C SER A 70 -20.19 28.96 -3.28
N GLY A 71 -21.41 29.22 -2.83
CA GLY A 71 -22.54 29.51 -3.70
C GLY A 71 -22.84 28.33 -4.62
N LYS A 72 -23.72 28.55 -5.61
CA LYS A 72 -23.95 27.56 -6.67
C LYS A 72 -22.78 27.57 -7.65
N VAL A 73 -22.01 26.50 -7.68
CA VAL A 73 -20.89 26.29 -8.61
C VAL A 73 -21.33 25.35 -9.72
N THR A 74 -21.30 25.80 -10.98
CA THR A 74 -21.61 24.96 -12.15
C THR A 74 -20.42 24.06 -12.47
N SER A 75 -20.49 22.80 -12.02
CA SER A 75 -19.47 21.78 -12.27
C SER A 75 -20.05 20.38 -12.02
N SER A 76 -19.60 19.41 -12.82
CA SER A 76 -19.88 17.98 -12.62
C SER A 76 -18.84 17.28 -11.76
N GLN A 77 -17.76 17.95 -11.35
CA GLN A 77 -16.74 17.36 -10.49
C GLN A 77 -17.31 17.09 -9.09
N THR A 78 -17.02 15.93 -8.50
CA THR A 78 -17.53 15.53 -7.17
C THR A 78 -16.43 15.29 -6.14
N HIS A 79 -15.17 15.37 -6.56
CA HIS A 79 -14.02 15.17 -5.68
C HIS A 79 -12.95 16.22 -5.92
N HIS A 80 -12.08 16.39 -4.93
CA HIS A 80 -10.95 17.32 -4.98
C HIS A 80 -11.32 18.81 -4.97
N HIS A 81 -12.47 19.18 -4.40
CA HIS A 81 -12.85 20.59 -4.23
C HIS A 81 -12.06 21.21 -3.09
N ALA A 82 -11.02 21.98 -3.42
CA ALA A 82 -10.24 22.70 -2.43
C ALA A 82 -11.11 23.70 -1.66
N TYR A 83 -11.00 23.67 -0.34
CA TYR A 83 -11.58 24.70 0.52
C TYR A 83 -11.11 26.09 0.07
N ALA A 84 -12.05 27.02 -0.10
CA ALA A 84 -11.79 28.37 -0.59
C ALA A 84 -12.40 29.45 0.33
N GLY A 85 -12.52 29.13 1.61
CA GLY A 85 -13.11 30.00 2.62
C GLY A 85 -12.11 30.83 3.39
N THR A 86 -12.52 31.23 4.59
CA THR A 86 -11.64 31.94 5.55
C THR A 86 -10.48 31.03 5.97
N PRO A 87 -9.22 31.52 6.03
CA PRO A 87 -8.08 30.73 6.46
C PRO A 87 -8.33 30.02 7.79
N LEU A 88 -8.07 28.71 7.80
CA LEU A 88 -8.30 27.84 8.95
C LEU A 88 -7.15 27.98 9.96
N LYS A 89 -7.46 27.80 11.24
CA LYS A 89 -6.51 27.89 12.35
C LYS A 89 -6.21 26.53 12.94
N SER A 90 -5.12 26.42 13.69
CA SER A 90 -4.77 25.19 14.40
C SER A 90 -5.85 24.74 15.38
N GLY A 91 -6.11 23.44 15.41
CA GLY A 91 -7.17 22.84 16.23
C GLY A 91 -8.61 23.26 15.86
N GLN A 92 -8.80 24.02 14.77
CA GLN A 92 -10.11 24.45 14.33
C GLN A 92 -10.86 23.29 13.66
N THR A 93 -12.01 22.92 14.22
CA THR A 93 -12.95 22.02 13.56
C THR A 93 -13.80 22.82 12.57
N ALA A 94 -13.92 22.32 11.35
CA ALA A 94 -14.81 22.84 10.34
C ALA A 94 -15.90 21.79 10.04
N TRP A 95 -17.16 22.20 10.16
CA TRP A 95 -18.32 21.37 9.87
C TRP A 95 -18.84 21.72 8.48
N TRP A 96 -19.09 20.73 7.65
CA TRP A 96 -19.51 20.97 6.27
C TRP A 96 -20.63 20.05 5.80
N LYS A 97 -21.35 20.52 4.79
CA LYS A 97 -22.37 19.76 4.05
C LYS A 97 -22.46 20.28 2.63
N VAL A 98 -22.95 19.45 1.72
CA VAL A 98 -23.06 19.78 0.30
C VAL A 98 -24.47 19.47 -0.21
N ARG A 99 -24.95 20.25 -1.18
CA ARG A 99 -26.13 19.94 -1.99
C ARG A 99 -25.81 20.05 -3.47
N LEU A 100 -26.63 19.46 -4.32
CA LEU A 100 -26.40 19.42 -5.76
C LEU A 100 -27.63 19.78 -6.59
N TRP A 101 -27.39 20.06 -7.86
CA TRP A 101 -28.38 20.16 -8.92
C TRP A 101 -28.22 18.96 -9.84
N ASP A 102 -29.32 18.27 -10.12
CA ASP A 102 -29.33 17.09 -11.01
C ASP A 102 -29.36 17.47 -12.50
N LYS A 103 -29.50 16.47 -13.38
CA LYS A 103 -29.54 16.68 -14.84
C LYS A 103 -30.75 17.48 -15.33
N ALA A 104 -31.84 17.52 -14.56
CA ALA A 104 -33.05 18.27 -14.85
C ALA A 104 -33.04 19.67 -14.22
N GLY A 105 -31.99 19.98 -13.43
CA GLY A 105 -31.86 21.24 -12.72
C GLY A 105 -32.60 21.28 -11.38
N ASN A 106 -33.11 20.14 -10.90
CA ASN A 106 -33.74 20.05 -9.59
C ASN A 106 -32.68 20.08 -8.49
N VAL A 107 -33.00 20.70 -7.36
CA VAL A 107 -32.09 20.81 -6.21
C VAL A 107 -32.28 19.63 -5.28
N SER A 108 -31.20 19.04 -4.79
CA SER A 108 -31.23 18.02 -3.74
C SER A 108 -31.42 18.64 -2.35
N GLY A 109 -31.77 17.80 -1.37
CA GLY A 109 -31.47 18.13 0.03
C GLY A 109 -29.97 18.28 0.26
N PHE A 110 -29.58 18.92 1.36
CA PHE A 110 -28.19 18.83 1.82
C PHE A 110 -27.87 17.41 2.27
N SER A 111 -26.60 17.02 2.10
CA SER A 111 -26.02 15.81 2.67
C SER A 111 -26.15 15.79 4.20
N GLU A 112 -25.83 14.62 4.78
CA GLU A 112 -25.44 14.59 6.20
C GLU A 112 -24.29 15.56 6.48
N THR A 113 -24.21 16.01 7.73
CA THR A 113 -23.12 16.88 8.18
C THR A 113 -21.86 16.05 8.40
N ALA A 114 -20.78 16.44 7.74
CA ALA A 114 -19.44 15.92 7.96
C ALA A 114 -18.56 17.01 8.63
N TRP A 115 -17.36 16.64 9.04
CA TRP A 115 -16.40 17.58 9.59
C TRP A 115 -14.97 17.24 9.16
N PHE A 116 -14.06 18.14 9.42
CA PHE A 116 -12.62 17.87 9.47
C PHE A 116 -12.02 18.81 10.52
N GLU A 117 -10.88 18.44 11.10
CA GLU A 117 -10.23 19.25 12.12
C GLU A 117 -8.75 19.46 11.78
N MET A 118 -8.31 20.71 11.87
CA MET A 118 -6.92 21.07 11.60
C MET A 118 -5.99 20.61 12.72
N GLY A 119 -4.76 20.26 12.36
CA GLY A 119 -3.65 19.99 13.26
C GLY A 119 -3.00 21.26 13.80
N LEU A 120 -1.71 21.18 14.09
CA LEU A 120 -0.87 22.30 14.51
C LEU A 120 -0.17 22.83 13.25
N LEU A 121 -0.52 24.02 12.78
CA LEU A 121 -0.25 24.44 11.39
C LEU A 121 1.11 25.11 11.24
N ALA A 122 1.65 25.61 12.34
CA ALA A 122 2.98 26.16 12.44
C ALA A 122 3.73 25.53 13.59
N LYS A 123 5.06 25.47 13.47
CA LYS A 123 5.94 25.08 14.57
C LYS A 123 5.66 25.85 15.87
N SER A 124 5.28 27.12 15.78
CA SER A 124 4.96 27.95 16.97
C SER A 124 3.70 27.50 17.72
N ASP A 125 2.86 26.67 17.11
CA ASP A 125 1.67 26.10 17.77
C ASP A 125 2.04 24.92 18.68
N TRP A 126 3.27 24.40 18.55
CA TRP A 126 3.86 23.47 19.49
C TRP A 126 4.55 24.22 20.63
N THR A 127 4.30 23.75 21.84
CA THR A 127 4.88 24.25 23.10
C THR A 127 5.62 23.15 23.87
N GLY A 128 5.43 21.88 23.49
CA GLY A 128 6.20 20.75 24.01
C GLY A 128 7.66 20.76 23.56
N GLU A 129 8.50 20.09 24.34
CA GLU A 129 9.91 19.82 24.10
C GLU A 129 10.09 18.34 23.78
N TRP A 130 11.11 18.00 22.99
CA TRP A 130 11.56 16.63 22.84
C TRP A 130 12.09 16.11 24.17
N ILE A 131 11.55 15.00 24.66
CA ILE A 131 11.96 14.38 25.92
C ILE A 131 12.31 12.90 25.74
N GLY A 132 13.22 12.40 26.56
CA GLY A 132 13.63 10.99 26.57
C GLY A 132 14.48 10.69 27.79
N THR A 133 15.02 9.47 27.87
CA THR A 133 16.10 9.16 28.83
C THR A 133 17.39 9.88 28.46
N ALA A 134 18.35 9.95 29.38
CA ALA A 134 19.68 10.48 29.05
C ALA A 134 20.52 9.45 28.24
N PRO A 135 21.45 9.92 27.38
CA PRO A 135 22.41 9.06 26.69
C PRO A 135 23.16 8.12 27.66
N GLY A 136 23.06 6.81 27.43
CA GLY A 136 23.76 5.80 28.24
C GLY A 136 23.09 5.39 29.56
N GLU A 137 21.90 5.92 29.89
CA GLU A 137 21.09 5.49 31.05
C GLU A 137 20.11 4.33 30.70
N THR A 138 20.47 3.45 29.78
CA THR A 138 19.66 2.30 29.41
C THR A 138 20.12 1.04 30.12
N THR A 139 19.17 0.25 30.64
CA THR A 139 19.50 -1.08 31.13
C THR A 139 19.84 -1.94 29.91
N VAL A 140 21.09 -2.38 29.85
CA VAL A 140 21.56 -3.32 28.83
C VAL A 140 21.04 -4.71 29.14
N GLU A 141 20.33 -5.30 28.19
CA GLU A 141 19.87 -6.68 28.21
C GLU A 141 20.88 -7.60 27.47
N PRO A 142 20.81 -8.95 27.60
CA PRO A 142 21.90 -9.82 27.16
C PRO A 142 22.22 -9.65 25.68
N THR A 143 23.51 -9.78 25.34
CA THR A 143 23.97 -9.80 23.95
C THR A 143 23.32 -10.98 23.22
N ILE A 144 22.57 -10.70 22.15
CA ILE A 144 21.88 -11.73 21.35
C ILE A 144 22.57 -11.92 20.01
N ARG A 145 22.49 -13.12 19.43
CA ARG A 145 22.93 -13.35 18.05
C ARG A 145 21.80 -13.05 17.08
N LEU A 146 22.08 -12.25 16.04
CA LEU A 146 21.16 -11.97 14.95
C LEU A 146 21.21 -13.08 13.86
N ASN A 147 22.40 -13.46 13.40
CA ASN A 147 22.55 -14.32 12.21
C ASN A 147 22.58 -15.82 12.52
N GLN A 148 21.89 -16.61 11.68
CA GLN A 148 22.01 -18.09 11.65
C GLN A 148 22.89 -18.63 10.51
N VAL A 149 23.11 -17.84 9.44
CA VAL A 149 23.71 -18.33 8.17
C VAL A 149 25.15 -17.83 7.95
N ASP A 150 25.56 -16.75 8.62
CA ASP A 150 26.86 -16.11 8.42
C ASP A 150 27.98 -16.78 9.26
N PRO A 151 29.17 -17.09 8.71
CA PRO A 151 30.30 -17.65 9.48
C PRO A 151 30.77 -16.77 10.65
N VAL A 152 30.45 -15.47 10.65
CA VAL A 152 30.78 -14.55 11.76
C VAL A 152 29.50 -14.19 12.52
N PRO A 153 29.37 -14.56 13.81
CA PRO A 153 28.18 -14.23 14.58
C PRO A 153 28.10 -12.73 14.87
N VAL A 154 27.11 -12.07 14.26
CA VAL A 154 26.72 -10.70 14.65
C VAL A 154 26.00 -10.79 15.99
N THR A 155 26.64 -10.30 17.05
CA THR A 155 26.07 -10.25 18.39
C THR A 155 25.74 -8.80 18.72
N VAL A 156 24.50 -8.51 19.07
CA VAL A 156 24.01 -7.14 19.30
C VAL A 156 23.56 -6.94 20.73
N THR A 157 23.71 -5.71 21.20
CA THR A 157 23.24 -5.27 22.52
C THR A 157 21.95 -4.49 22.33
N LEU A 158 20.90 -4.95 23.01
CA LEU A 158 19.60 -4.31 23.02
C LEU A 158 19.35 -3.64 24.37
N GLU A 159 18.47 -2.64 24.34
CA GLU A 159 18.23 -1.71 25.45
C GLU A 159 16.76 -1.78 25.86
N ALA A 160 16.49 -1.64 27.16
CA ALA A 160 15.12 -1.59 27.66
C ALA A 160 14.39 -0.32 27.24
N ASP A 161 13.12 -0.50 26.88
CA ASP A 161 12.27 0.58 26.38
C ASP A 161 11.90 1.54 27.51
N PRO A 162 12.07 2.86 27.31
CA PRO A 162 11.78 3.84 28.34
C PRO A 162 10.27 4.07 28.50
N TYR A 163 9.84 4.14 29.76
CA TYR A 163 8.52 4.56 30.20
C TYR A 163 8.63 6.00 30.69
N LEU A 164 7.76 6.89 30.22
CA LEU A 164 7.73 8.31 30.56
C LEU A 164 6.35 8.67 31.11
N ARG A 165 6.28 9.41 32.21
CA ARG A 165 4.99 9.86 32.78
C ARG A 165 5.00 11.31 33.27
N ARG A 166 3.83 11.93 33.28
CA ARG A 166 3.56 13.23 33.92
C ARG A 166 2.17 13.27 34.53
N ASP A 167 2.11 13.61 35.82
CA ASP A 167 0.87 13.98 36.48
C ASP A 167 0.54 15.47 36.24
N PHE A 168 -0.73 15.78 36.08
CA PHE A 168 -1.25 17.14 35.96
C PHE A 168 -2.66 17.25 36.55
N GLN A 169 -3.13 18.47 36.77
CA GLN A 169 -4.47 18.74 37.31
C GLN A 169 -5.25 19.64 36.38
N LEU A 170 -6.52 19.31 36.16
CA LEU A 170 -7.45 20.19 35.48
C LEU A 170 -8.32 20.91 36.51
N ALA A 171 -8.51 22.21 36.34
CA ALA A 171 -9.26 23.03 37.30
C ALA A 171 -10.71 23.29 36.89
N LYS A 172 -11.09 22.93 35.66
CA LYS A 172 -12.35 23.34 35.02
C LYS A 172 -12.99 22.21 34.21
N PRO A 173 -14.31 22.24 33.98
CA PRO A 173 -14.99 21.27 33.13
C PRO A 173 -14.51 21.35 31.68
N VAL A 174 -14.04 20.21 31.15
CA VAL A 174 -13.54 20.05 29.77
C VAL A 174 -14.70 20.02 28.79
N ALA A 175 -14.58 20.79 27.70
CA ALA A 175 -15.46 20.72 26.55
C ALA A 175 -14.89 19.78 25.46
N ARG A 176 -13.59 19.85 25.23
CA ARG A 176 -12.87 19.09 24.20
C ARG A 176 -11.41 18.93 24.58
N ALA A 177 -10.80 17.80 24.23
CA ALA A 177 -9.36 17.62 24.33
C ALA A 177 -8.77 16.86 23.15
N ARG A 178 -7.59 17.28 22.71
CA ARG A 178 -6.79 16.66 21.66
C ARG A 178 -5.37 16.44 22.14
N ILE A 179 -4.78 15.30 21.80
CA ILE A 179 -3.34 15.11 21.95
C ILE A 179 -2.69 14.96 20.58
N TYR A 180 -1.65 15.76 20.35
CA TYR A 180 -0.79 15.68 19.19
C TYR A 180 0.52 15.04 19.63
N ALA A 181 0.97 13.98 18.95
CA ALA A 181 2.15 13.25 19.38
C ALA A 181 2.94 12.64 18.23
N THR A 182 4.24 12.55 18.43
CA THR A 182 5.19 11.89 17.55
C THR A 182 6.37 11.37 18.36
N ALA A 183 7.18 10.52 17.73
CA ALA A 183 8.45 10.08 18.30
C ALA A 183 9.56 10.08 17.26
N LYS A 184 10.77 10.39 17.70
CA LYS A 184 11.97 9.85 17.06
C LYS A 184 12.12 8.43 17.58
N GLY A 185 11.62 7.45 16.85
CA GLY A 185 11.42 6.08 17.31
C GLY A 185 9.98 5.68 17.04
N VAL A 186 9.42 4.83 17.89
CA VAL A 186 7.98 4.54 17.92
C VAL A 186 7.43 4.76 19.32
N TYR A 187 6.13 5.02 19.45
CA TYR A 187 5.52 5.26 20.76
C TYR A 187 4.17 4.58 20.95
N GLU A 188 3.82 4.36 22.22
CA GLU A 188 2.47 4.08 22.67
C GLU A 188 2.09 5.06 23.78
N LEU A 189 0.97 5.76 23.62
CA LEU A 189 0.46 6.73 24.60
C LEU A 189 -0.60 6.11 25.52
N HIS A 190 -0.61 6.58 26.76
CA HIS A 190 -1.60 6.26 27.78
C HIS A 190 -2.10 7.55 28.44
N LEU A 191 -3.39 7.62 28.75
CA LEU A 191 -4.00 8.67 29.54
C LEU A 191 -4.90 8.03 30.59
N ASN A 192 -4.59 8.27 31.87
CA ASN A 192 -5.33 7.72 33.01
C ASN A 192 -5.47 6.20 32.97
N GLY A 193 -4.38 5.51 32.62
CA GLY A 193 -4.30 4.05 32.52
C GLY A 193 -4.95 3.45 31.27
N GLN A 194 -5.48 4.27 30.36
CA GLN A 194 -6.06 3.80 29.10
C GLN A 194 -5.14 4.15 27.93
N ARG A 195 -4.89 3.18 27.05
CA ARG A 195 -4.18 3.39 25.79
C ARG A 195 -4.91 4.44 24.94
N VAL A 196 -4.17 5.38 24.37
CA VAL A 196 -4.69 6.41 23.46
C VAL A 196 -4.67 5.88 22.04
N GLY A 197 -5.82 5.87 21.38
CA GLY A 197 -5.95 5.42 20.00
C GLY A 197 -5.72 3.90 19.83
N ASN A 198 -5.73 3.48 18.57
CA ASN A 198 -5.54 2.10 18.15
C ASN A 198 -4.41 1.93 17.12
N ASP A 199 -3.57 2.95 16.99
CA ASP A 199 -2.41 2.94 16.10
C ASP A 199 -1.27 2.14 16.72
N TYR A 200 -0.49 1.48 15.88
CA TYR A 200 0.70 0.73 16.26
C TYR A 200 1.89 1.28 15.47
N LEU A 201 3.09 1.19 16.05
CA LEU A 201 4.33 1.64 15.41
C LEU A 201 4.28 3.11 14.93
N ALA A 202 3.47 3.94 15.58
CA ALA A 202 3.41 5.37 15.32
C ALA A 202 4.76 6.02 15.69
N PRO A 203 5.30 6.96 14.87
CA PRO A 203 4.63 7.69 13.80
C PRO A 203 4.84 7.10 12.38
N GLY A 204 5.25 5.84 12.27
CA GLY A 204 5.67 5.24 11.00
C GLY A 204 7.12 5.61 10.64
N TRP A 205 7.48 5.39 9.39
CA TRP A 205 8.84 5.52 8.88
C TRP A 205 8.90 6.55 7.75
N THR A 206 9.69 7.58 7.95
CA THR A 206 10.06 8.60 6.97
C THR A 206 11.57 8.85 7.07
N ASP A 207 12.14 9.68 6.19
CA ASP A 207 13.46 10.25 6.42
C ASP A 207 13.38 11.29 7.56
N TYR A 208 13.57 10.86 8.81
CA TYR A 208 13.29 11.65 10.03
C TYR A 208 13.92 13.05 10.06
N PRO A 209 15.15 13.31 9.54
CA PRO A 209 15.68 14.66 9.39
C PRO A 209 14.94 15.56 8.38
N LYS A 210 14.36 14.99 7.32
CA LYS A 210 13.66 15.74 6.27
C LYS A 210 12.18 15.90 6.56
N ARG A 211 11.57 14.87 7.17
CA ARG A 211 10.14 14.80 7.46
C ARG A 211 9.89 13.89 8.65
N LEU A 212 9.13 14.36 9.62
CA LEU A 212 8.66 13.55 10.75
C LEU A 212 7.17 13.76 10.94
N LEU A 213 6.42 12.66 10.87
CA LEU A 213 4.97 12.70 10.98
C LEU A 213 4.52 12.74 12.44
N TYR A 214 3.40 13.39 12.73
CA TYR A 214 2.73 13.32 14.03
C TYR A 214 1.25 12.93 13.87
N GLN A 215 0.70 12.32 14.91
CA GLN A 215 -0.70 11.89 14.96
C GLN A 215 -1.50 12.80 15.89
N ALA A 216 -2.80 12.88 15.65
CA ALA A 216 -3.74 13.62 16.47
C ALA A 216 -4.85 12.68 16.96
N TYR A 217 -5.13 12.71 18.26
CA TYR A 217 -6.15 11.85 18.88
C TYR A 217 -7.18 12.66 19.67
N ASP A 218 -8.46 12.25 19.58
CA ASP A 218 -9.49 12.72 20.49
C ASP A 218 -9.37 11.97 21.82
N VAL A 219 -9.06 12.72 22.88
CA VAL A 219 -8.90 12.18 24.23
C VAL A 219 -9.89 12.81 25.22
N THR A 220 -10.92 13.49 24.71
CA THR A 220 -11.93 14.18 25.53
C THR A 220 -12.55 13.25 26.56
N GLY A 221 -12.91 12.03 26.14
CA GLY A 221 -13.54 11.02 27.01
C GLY A 221 -12.60 10.30 27.98
N LEU A 222 -11.28 10.51 27.87
CA LEU A 222 -10.28 9.85 28.70
C LEU A 222 -9.86 10.71 29.90
N LEU A 223 -10.14 12.02 29.88
CA LEU A 223 -9.81 12.94 30.96
C LEU A 223 -10.73 12.78 32.17
N GLN A 224 -10.15 12.99 33.35
CA GLN A 224 -10.84 13.06 34.63
C GLN A 224 -10.93 14.52 35.10
N PRO A 225 -11.93 14.90 35.93
CA PRO A 225 -12.15 16.28 36.33
C PRO A 225 -11.00 16.96 37.09
N GLU A 226 -10.14 16.20 37.78
CA GLU A 226 -9.06 16.73 38.63
C GLU A 226 -7.70 16.15 38.22
N ALA A 227 -7.21 15.15 38.95
CA ALA A 227 -5.91 14.54 38.73
C ALA A 227 -5.93 13.68 37.47
N ASN A 228 -4.93 13.89 36.61
CA ASN A 228 -4.74 13.16 35.37
C ASN A 228 -3.27 12.77 35.21
N THR A 229 -3.01 11.72 34.44
CA THR A 229 -1.65 11.26 34.12
C THR A 229 -1.53 10.98 32.64
N LEU A 230 -0.57 11.61 31.99
CA LEU A 230 -0.07 11.19 30.68
C LEU A 230 1.08 10.20 30.87
N GLY A 231 1.04 9.12 30.09
CA GLY A 231 2.10 8.12 30.01
C GLY A 231 2.50 7.87 28.56
N ALA A 232 3.76 7.57 28.33
CA ALA A 232 4.26 7.09 27.05
C ALA A 232 5.26 5.95 27.25
N VAL A 233 5.25 4.96 26.36
CA VAL A 233 6.34 3.99 26.20
C VAL A 233 6.97 4.25 24.84
N LEU A 234 8.29 4.26 24.76
CA LEU A 234 9.01 4.47 23.49
C LEU A 234 9.79 3.21 23.09
N GLY A 235 9.73 2.86 21.82
CA GLY A 235 10.60 1.86 21.19
C GLY A 235 11.60 2.51 20.25
N LEU A 236 12.70 1.82 19.95
CA LEU A 236 13.73 2.31 19.04
C LEU A 236 13.20 2.52 17.61
N GLY A 237 12.28 1.65 17.17
CA GLY A 237 11.66 1.69 15.85
C GLY A 237 12.67 1.79 14.71
N TRP A 238 12.29 2.45 13.61
CA TRP A 238 13.22 2.73 12.51
C TRP A 238 14.24 3.82 12.83
N PHE A 239 14.02 4.63 13.87
CA PHE A 239 14.92 5.73 14.21
C PHE A 239 16.29 5.24 14.70
N ALA A 240 16.27 4.29 15.63
CA ALA A 240 17.46 3.78 16.33
C ALA A 240 17.60 2.25 16.33
N GLY A 241 16.61 1.50 15.85
CA GLY A 241 16.64 0.03 15.76
C GLY A 241 17.45 -0.47 14.57
N HIS A 242 17.56 -1.79 14.44
CA HIS A 242 18.23 -2.41 13.29
C HIS A 242 17.36 -2.33 12.04
N ILE A 243 17.97 -1.99 10.91
CA ILE A 243 17.31 -1.90 9.61
C ILE A 243 18.19 -2.56 8.55
N GLY A 244 17.57 -3.36 7.69
CA GLY A 244 18.26 -3.94 6.53
C GLY A 244 19.29 -5.02 6.88
N TRP A 245 19.98 -5.48 5.83
CA TRP A 245 20.83 -6.67 5.84
C TRP A 245 22.23 -6.43 6.40
N ASP A 246 22.63 -5.18 6.61
CA ASP A 246 23.95 -4.85 7.16
C ASP A 246 24.00 -4.90 8.69
N ALA A 247 22.88 -5.25 9.33
CA ALA A 247 22.71 -5.31 10.78
C ALA A 247 23.16 -4.01 11.48
N MET A 248 23.09 -2.87 10.79
CA MET A 248 23.36 -1.56 11.39
C MET A 248 22.11 -1.05 12.13
N LYS A 249 22.36 -0.33 13.23
CA LYS A 249 21.35 0.43 13.97
C LYS A 249 21.77 1.90 14.06
N ASN A 250 20.89 2.75 14.59
CA ASN A 250 21.13 4.18 14.78
C ASN A 250 21.30 5.00 13.48
N TYR A 251 20.55 4.67 12.43
CA TYR A 251 20.59 5.42 11.17
C TYR A 251 20.25 6.91 11.33
N TYR A 252 19.31 7.25 12.21
CA TYR A 252 18.85 8.63 12.41
C TYR A 252 19.25 9.21 13.78
N GLY A 253 19.43 8.35 14.78
CA GLY A 253 19.91 8.72 16.10
C GLY A 253 19.99 7.53 17.03
N THR A 254 20.39 7.75 18.28
CA THR A 254 20.77 6.67 19.20
C THR A 254 19.77 6.38 20.32
N GLN A 255 18.82 7.28 20.57
CA GLN A 255 17.85 7.13 21.65
C GLN A 255 16.48 7.63 21.21
N PRO A 256 15.39 6.95 21.63
CA PRO A 256 14.07 7.38 21.26
C PRO A 256 13.66 8.63 22.02
N GLN A 257 12.90 9.51 21.38
CA GLN A 257 12.43 10.77 21.95
C GLN A 257 10.95 10.95 21.68
N LEU A 258 10.21 11.47 22.66
CA LEU A 258 8.80 11.84 22.55
C LEU A 258 8.66 13.34 22.35
N LEU A 259 7.75 13.74 21.46
CA LEU A 259 7.14 15.06 21.47
C LEU A 259 5.64 14.87 21.57
N ALA A 260 5.02 15.44 22.61
CA ALA A 260 3.59 15.32 22.85
C ALA A 260 3.01 16.64 23.35
N GLN A 261 1.77 16.94 22.94
CA GLN A 261 1.04 18.12 23.38
C GLN A 261 -0.45 17.81 23.53
N LEU A 262 -0.94 17.81 24.76
CA LEU A 262 -2.37 17.77 25.08
C LEU A 262 -2.92 19.20 25.10
N VAL A 263 -3.92 19.49 24.27
CA VAL A 263 -4.66 20.74 24.22
C VAL A 263 -6.06 20.51 24.79
N VAL A 264 -6.39 21.19 25.87
CA VAL A 264 -7.68 21.09 26.58
C VAL A 264 -8.44 22.39 26.40
N GLU A 265 -9.62 22.30 25.80
CA GLU A 265 -10.58 23.40 25.70
C GLU A 265 -11.65 23.21 26.79
N TYR A 266 -11.85 24.24 27.61
CA TYR A 266 -12.83 24.23 28.67
C TYR A 266 -14.18 24.78 28.22
N THR A 267 -15.22 24.45 28.98
CA THR A 267 -16.60 24.93 28.74
C THR A 267 -16.77 26.46 28.83
N ASP A 268 -15.81 27.18 29.43
CA ASP A 268 -15.76 28.65 29.46
C ASP A 268 -15.01 29.27 28.26
N GLY A 269 -14.52 28.44 27.33
CA GLY A 269 -13.78 28.85 26.14
C GLY A 269 -12.28 29.10 26.36
N THR A 270 -11.76 28.90 27.57
CA THR A 270 -10.31 28.98 27.82
C THR A 270 -9.60 27.69 27.40
N ILE A 271 -8.31 27.81 27.05
CA ILE A 271 -7.46 26.69 26.61
C ILE A 271 -6.33 26.50 27.61
N GLU A 272 -6.05 25.25 27.96
CA GLU A 272 -4.88 24.81 28.70
C GLU A 272 -4.07 23.81 27.87
N VAL A 273 -2.74 23.89 27.94
CA VAL A 273 -1.83 23.04 27.18
C VAL A 273 -0.89 22.32 28.13
N VAL A 274 -0.80 20.99 28.00
CA VAL A 274 0.11 20.13 28.75
C VAL A 274 1.07 19.46 27.76
N GLY A 275 2.30 19.96 27.67
CA GLY A 275 3.33 19.48 26.75
C GLY A 275 4.22 18.38 27.32
N SER A 276 5.01 17.74 26.47
CA SER A 276 6.25 17.09 26.88
C SER A 276 7.24 18.15 27.36
N ASP A 277 7.81 18.03 28.56
CA ASP A 277 8.73 19.03 29.13
C ASP A 277 9.53 18.41 30.30
N SER A 278 10.35 19.23 30.97
CA SER A 278 11.16 18.81 32.13
C SER A 278 10.37 18.35 33.37
N GLN A 279 9.03 18.48 33.39
CA GLN A 279 8.21 17.97 34.51
C GLN A 279 7.91 16.48 34.39
N TRP A 280 8.20 15.87 33.24
CA TRP A 280 8.08 14.43 33.05
C TRP A 280 9.17 13.66 33.81
N ARG A 281 8.86 12.42 34.15
CA ARG A 281 9.80 11.45 34.71
C ARG A 281 9.92 10.23 33.82
N ALA A 282 11.06 9.55 33.86
CA ALA A 282 11.34 8.35 33.08
C ALA A 282 11.89 7.19 33.89
N THR A 283 11.72 5.96 33.38
CA THR A 283 12.37 4.75 33.87
C THR A 283 12.59 3.74 32.75
N THR A 284 13.64 2.94 32.84
CA THR A 284 13.92 1.77 31.97
C THR A 284 13.73 0.44 32.71
N LYS A 285 13.06 0.48 33.87
CA LYS A 285 12.77 -0.68 34.73
C LYS A 285 11.40 -1.32 34.46
N GLY A 286 10.83 -1.07 33.28
CA GLY A 286 9.56 -1.67 32.87
C GLY A 286 9.69 -3.11 32.35
N ALA A 287 8.54 -3.68 31.98
CA ALA A 287 8.42 -5.06 31.51
C ALA A 287 9.03 -5.31 30.13
N ILE A 288 8.99 -4.31 29.23
CA ILE A 288 9.63 -4.43 27.92
C ILE A 288 11.13 -4.22 28.08
N ARG A 289 11.87 -5.33 28.05
CA ARG A 289 13.31 -5.37 28.30
C ARG A 289 14.11 -5.08 27.04
N TYR A 290 13.56 -5.34 25.86
CA TYR A 290 13.96 -4.75 24.59
C TYR A 290 12.87 -4.97 23.55
N SER A 291 12.87 -4.15 22.51
CA SER A 291 12.12 -4.35 21.29
C SER A 291 12.96 -3.95 20.06
N ASP A 292 12.85 -4.74 18.99
CA ASP A 292 13.50 -4.47 17.70
C ASP A 292 12.74 -5.20 16.58
N PHE A 293 12.60 -4.56 15.41
CA PHE A 293 11.84 -5.13 14.29
C PHE A 293 12.46 -6.42 13.73
N LEU A 294 13.78 -6.56 13.76
CA LEU A 294 14.48 -7.74 13.25
C LEU A 294 14.72 -8.78 14.34
N ALA A 295 14.97 -8.34 15.58
CA ALA A 295 15.29 -9.25 16.68
C ALA A 295 14.07 -9.86 17.38
N GLY A 296 12.96 -9.11 17.48
CA GLY A 296 11.78 -9.43 18.30
C GLY A 296 11.74 -8.67 19.64
N GLU A 297 10.84 -9.08 20.53
CA GLU A 297 10.62 -8.43 21.84
C GLU A 297 10.89 -9.38 23.03
N LEU A 298 11.53 -8.87 24.08
CA LEU A 298 11.60 -9.54 25.38
C LEU A 298 10.73 -8.79 26.38
N TYR A 299 9.71 -9.48 26.89
CA TYR A 299 8.82 -8.97 27.92
C TYR A 299 8.95 -9.79 29.21
N ASP A 300 9.34 -9.15 30.30
CA ASP A 300 9.37 -9.73 31.65
C ASP A 300 8.21 -9.20 32.49
N ALA A 301 7.13 -10.00 32.58
CA ALA A 301 5.91 -9.60 33.27
C ALA A 301 6.11 -9.37 34.79
N ARG A 302 7.22 -9.86 35.36
CA ARG A 302 7.58 -9.61 36.76
C ARG A 302 8.02 -8.17 37.00
N GLN A 303 8.34 -7.43 35.94
CA GLN A 303 8.77 -6.03 35.97
C GLN A 303 7.64 -5.07 35.56
N GLU A 304 6.39 -5.53 35.49
CA GLU A 304 5.25 -4.67 35.18
C GLU A 304 5.07 -3.56 36.22
N LEU A 305 4.97 -2.32 35.72
CA LEU A 305 4.73 -1.13 36.54
C LEU A 305 3.23 -0.93 36.71
N VAL A 306 2.55 -1.75 37.50
CA VAL A 306 1.09 -1.70 37.64
C VAL A 306 0.59 -0.29 38.04
N GLY A 307 -0.30 0.30 37.24
CA GLY A 307 -0.88 1.61 37.49
C GLY A 307 0.02 2.81 37.14
N TRP A 308 1.18 2.61 36.50
CA TRP A 308 2.16 3.68 36.22
C TRP A 308 1.60 4.89 35.47
N ALA A 309 0.67 4.66 34.53
CA ALA A 309 0.03 5.71 33.73
C ALA A 309 -1.29 6.22 34.36
N SER A 310 -1.52 5.96 35.65
CA SER A 310 -2.69 6.47 36.41
C SER A 310 -2.27 7.47 37.48
N PRO A 311 -3.19 8.39 37.87
CA PRO A 311 -2.92 9.34 38.95
C PRO A 311 -2.60 8.64 40.28
N GLY A 312 -1.66 9.22 41.04
CA GLY A 312 -1.31 8.73 42.39
C GLY A 312 -0.33 7.55 42.42
N TYR A 313 0.28 7.19 41.29
CA TYR A 313 1.39 6.24 41.25
C TYR A 313 2.66 6.83 41.92
N ASP A 314 3.37 6.02 42.71
CA ASP A 314 4.63 6.42 43.34
C ASP A 314 5.79 6.31 42.34
N ASP A 315 6.13 7.43 41.72
CA ASP A 315 7.23 7.56 40.77
C ASP A 315 8.52 8.14 41.39
N SER A 316 8.64 8.11 42.73
CA SER A 316 9.82 8.65 43.44
C SER A 316 11.14 7.98 43.04
N ALA A 317 11.08 6.72 42.57
CA ALA A 317 12.22 5.95 42.07
C ALA A 317 12.53 6.19 40.58
N TRP A 318 11.69 6.95 39.86
CA TRP A 318 11.93 7.33 38.46
C TRP A 318 12.90 8.52 38.40
N THR A 319 13.60 8.70 37.30
CA THR A 319 14.51 9.83 37.09
C THR A 319 13.80 10.96 36.34
N ALA A 320 14.34 12.18 36.39
CA ALA A 320 13.86 13.25 35.51
C ALA A 320 14.18 12.89 34.05
N VAL A 321 13.32 13.30 33.12
CA VAL A 321 13.62 13.19 31.69
C VAL A 321 14.77 14.11 31.30
N ASN A 322 15.49 13.74 30.23
CA ASN A 322 16.35 14.67 29.51
C ASN A 322 15.53 15.44 28.47
N THR A 323 15.68 16.76 28.40
CA THR A 323 15.09 17.59 27.35
C THR A 323 16.08 17.80 26.20
N TYR A 324 15.60 17.72 24.97
CA TYR A 324 16.39 17.81 23.73
C TYR A 324 16.05 19.06 22.91
N GLY A 325 15.37 20.04 23.54
CA GLY A 325 14.92 21.27 22.91
C GLY A 325 13.51 21.18 22.34
N GLY A 326 13.04 22.29 21.77
CA GLY A 326 11.69 22.44 21.23
C GLY A 326 11.43 21.70 19.91
N PRO A 327 10.23 21.86 19.33
CA PRO A 327 9.80 21.21 18.10
C PRO A 327 10.73 21.53 16.90
N THR A 328 10.84 20.62 15.96
CA THR A 328 11.63 20.77 14.73
C THR A 328 10.76 21.30 13.57
N GLU A 329 11.38 21.94 12.56
CA GLU A 329 10.64 22.55 11.43
C GLU A 329 10.02 21.52 10.48
N ASN A 330 10.45 20.26 10.56
CA ASN A 330 10.09 19.19 9.65
C ASN A 330 8.92 18.32 10.15
N LEU A 331 8.21 18.78 11.19
CA LEU A 331 7.02 18.13 11.70
C LEU A 331 5.86 18.36 10.73
N LEU A 332 5.16 17.28 10.39
CA LEU A 332 3.95 17.34 9.58
C LEU A 332 2.88 16.41 10.13
N ALA A 333 1.62 16.74 9.90
CA ALA A 333 0.52 15.84 10.19
C ALA A 333 0.63 14.56 9.35
N ASP A 334 0.45 13.42 10.00
CA ASP A 334 0.31 12.17 9.29
C ASP A 334 -0.97 12.19 8.46
N CYS A 335 -0.82 11.82 7.20
CA CYS A 335 -1.88 11.79 6.24
C CYS A 335 -2.11 10.39 5.69
N ALA A 336 -1.21 9.44 5.99
CA ALA A 336 -1.32 8.05 5.59
C ALA A 336 -2.29 7.29 6.50
N PRO A 337 -2.85 6.15 6.06
CA PRO A 337 -3.55 5.25 6.94
C PRO A 337 -2.61 4.74 8.04
N ALA A 338 -3.04 4.84 9.31
CA ALA A 338 -2.28 4.36 10.44
C ALA A 338 -2.10 2.83 10.37
N ILE A 339 -1.02 2.32 10.95
CA ILE A 339 -0.83 0.87 11.12
C ILE A 339 -1.75 0.41 12.26
N GLN A 340 -2.65 -0.55 11.98
CA GLN A 340 -3.58 -1.10 12.97
C GLN A 340 -3.59 -2.62 12.91
N VAL A 341 -4.07 -3.25 13.99
CA VAL A 341 -4.49 -4.66 13.94
C VAL A 341 -5.79 -4.73 13.17
N THR A 342 -5.77 -5.40 12.02
CA THR A 342 -6.91 -5.46 11.09
C THR A 342 -7.65 -6.80 11.12
N GLU A 343 -7.00 -7.86 11.61
CA GLU A 343 -7.58 -9.20 11.63
C GLU A 343 -6.92 -10.09 12.69
N ASP A 344 -7.74 -10.91 13.37
CA ASP A 344 -7.28 -11.99 14.24
C ASP A 344 -7.32 -13.33 13.46
N VAL A 345 -6.21 -14.05 13.42
CA VAL A 345 -6.09 -15.36 12.74
C VAL A 345 -5.86 -16.45 13.78
N LYS A 346 -6.72 -17.47 13.78
CA LYS A 346 -6.55 -18.64 14.64
C LYS A 346 -5.70 -19.71 13.95
N PRO A 347 -4.83 -20.43 14.68
CA PRO A 347 -4.13 -21.57 14.11
C PRO A 347 -5.13 -22.66 13.68
N ILE A 348 -4.80 -23.32 12.58
CA ILE A 348 -5.58 -24.44 12.02
C ILE A 348 -5.06 -25.80 12.47
N ALA A 349 -3.80 -25.86 12.93
CA ALA A 349 -3.19 -27.10 13.39
C ALA A 349 -2.09 -26.85 14.44
N ILE A 350 -1.83 -27.89 15.23
CA ILE A 350 -0.73 -27.98 16.20
C ILE A 350 0.14 -29.17 15.79
N LEU A 351 1.44 -28.91 15.62
CA LEU A 351 2.44 -29.86 15.16
C LEU A 351 3.46 -30.08 16.30
N PRO A 352 3.39 -31.20 17.02
CA PRO A 352 4.35 -31.52 18.07
C PRO A 352 5.77 -31.61 17.51
N GLN A 353 6.74 -31.10 18.26
CA GLN A 353 8.17 -31.11 17.90
C GLN A 353 8.99 -31.84 18.97
N PRO A 354 10.25 -32.23 18.69
CA PRO A 354 11.16 -32.76 19.69
C PRO A 354 11.35 -31.81 20.89
N ASP A 355 11.81 -32.36 22.02
CA ASP A 355 12.15 -31.63 23.25
C ASP A 355 11.01 -30.79 23.86
N GLY A 356 9.75 -31.18 23.61
CA GLY A 356 8.56 -30.52 24.16
C GLY A 356 8.18 -29.21 23.47
N LYS A 357 8.81 -28.88 22.34
CA LYS A 357 8.42 -27.75 21.50
C LYS A 357 7.13 -28.06 20.74
N THR A 358 6.46 -27.03 20.26
CA THR A 358 5.24 -27.15 19.46
C THR A 358 5.20 -26.09 18.39
N ILE A 359 4.81 -26.45 17.16
CA ILE A 359 4.56 -25.50 16.08
C ILE A 359 3.06 -25.32 15.88
N PHE A 360 2.60 -24.09 15.78
CA PHE A 360 1.25 -23.73 15.34
C PHE A 360 1.29 -23.39 13.84
N ASP A 361 0.44 -24.02 13.03
CA ASP A 361 0.21 -23.61 11.64
C ASP A 361 -0.96 -22.61 11.63
N MET A 362 -0.69 -21.36 11.28
CA MET A 362 -1.69 -20.30 11.20
C MET A 362 -2.62 -20.46 9.97
N GLY A 363 -2.27 -21.35 9.03
CA GLY A 363 -3.01 -21.57 7.79
C GLY A 363 -2.83 -20.48 6.73
N GLN A 364 -2.17 -19.37 7.09
CA GLN A 364 -1.93 -18.19 6.27
C GLN A 364 -0.55 -17.61 6.62
N ASN A 365 0.27 -17.29 5.62
CA ASN A 365 1.46 -16.46 5.81
C ASN A 365 1.01 -15.00 6.01
N MET A 366 1.12 -14.51 7.24
CA MET A 366 0.61 -13.22 7.69
C MET A 366 1.74 -12.33 8.23
N VAL A 367 1.42 -11.07 8.53
CA VAL A 367 2.38 -10.12 9.09
C VAL A 367 1.81 -9.48 10.34
N GLY A 368 2.62 -9.43 11.39
CA GLY A 368 2.26 -8.90 12.70
C GLY A 368 2.91 -9.73 13.80
N TRP A 369 2.13 -10.16 14.80
CA TRP A 369 2.63 -10.96 15.91
C TRP A 369 1.58 -11.96 16.38
N VAL A 370 1.85 -12.63 17.50
CA VAL A 370 0.85 -13.45 18.18
C VAL A 370 0.47 -12.87 19.54
N LYS A 371 -0.82 -12.93 19.85
CA LYS A 371 -1.35 -12.87 21.20
C LYS A 371 -1.21 -14.24 21.85
N LEU A 372 -0.38 -14.32 22.88
CA LEU A 372 -0.17 -15.52 23.68
C LEU A 372 -1.04 -15.45 24.93
N ARG A 373 -1.92 -16.44 25.12
CA ARG A 373 -2.71 -16.63 26.34
C ARG A 373 -2.11 -17.80 27.11
N VAL A 374 -1.63 -17.56 28.33
CA VAL A 374 -0.89 -18.58 29.07
C VAL A 374 -1.18 -18.56 30.55
N ASN A 375 -1.10 -19.72 31.20
CA ASN A 375 -1.03 -19.85 32.65
C ASN A 375 0.25 -20.63 32.99
N SER A 376 1.24 -19.94 33.53
CA SER A 376 2.56 -20.51 33.82
C SER A 376 3.12 -19.99 35.14
N PRO A 377 3.96 -20.77 35.84
CA PRO A 377 4.65 -20.30 37.04
C PRO A 377 5.44 -19.01 36.82
N ALA A 378 5.60 -18.22 37.87
CA ALA A 378 6.42 -17.01 37.83
C ALA A 378 7.86 -17.36 37.43
N GLY A 379 8.42 -16.62 36.46
CA GLY A 379 9.76 -16.83 35.93
C GLY A 379 9.85 -17.86 34.81
N THR A 380 8.75 -18.54 34.44
CA THR A 380 8.73 -19.41 33.26
C THR A 380 9.01 -18.57 32.01
N ARG A 381 10.02 -18.97 31.25
CA ARG A 381 10.44 -18.33 30.00
C ARG A 381 9.81 -19.06 28.82
N LEU A 382 8.88 -18.40 28.16
CA LEU A 382 8.23 -18.84 26.94
C LEU A 382 8.90 -18.15 25.76
N GLN A 383 9.29 -18.91 24.74
CA GLN A 383 9.91 -18.37 23.54
C GLN A 383 9.09 -18.75 22.31
N LEU A 384 8.75 -17.74 21.52
CA LEU A 384 8.03 -17.80 20.25
C LEU A 384 9.01 -17.50 19.12
N ARG A 385 9.17 -18.42 18.18
CA ARG A 385 9.93 -18.20 16.94
C ARG A 385 8.98 -18.25 15.76
N PHE A 386 9.25 -17.42 14.77
CA PHE A 386 8.38 -17.23 13.60
C PHE A 386 9.08 -17.70 12.33
N GLY A 387 8.31 -18.25 11.39
CA GLY A 387 8.83 -18.68 10.09
C GLY A 387 7.72 -18.83 9.05
N GLU A 388 8.08 -18.67 7.77
CA GLU A 388 7.13 -18.73 6.66
C GLU A 388 6.86 -20.17 6.20
N MET A 389 7.84 -21.05 6.37
CA MET A 389 7.84 -22.43 5.85
C MET A 389 8.32 -23.42 6.92
N LEU A 390 8.05 -24.71 6.69
CA LEU A 390 8.64 -25.82 7.43
C LEU A 390 9.69 -26.53 6.56
N ASP A 391 10.72 -27.08 7.19
CA ASP A 391 11.67 -27.96 6.53
C ASP A 391 11.03 -29.34 6.25
N THR A 392 11.71 -30.15 5.45
CA THR A 392 11.30 -31.51 5.06
C THR A 392 11.13 -32.46 6.25
N ASP A 393 11.79 -32.21 7.38
CA ASP A 393 11.61 -32.95 8.63
C ASP A 393 10.45 -32.43 9.51
N GLY A 394 9.77 -31.37 9.07
CA GLY A 394 8.66 -30.73 9.79
C GLY A 394 9.08 -29.68 10.83
N SER A 395 10.38 -29.38 10.95
CA SER A 395 10.88 -28.31 11.80
C SER A 395 10.69 -26.91 11.18
N LEU A 396 10.77 -25.86 12.00
CA LEU A 396 10.61 -24.49 11.53
C LEU A 396 11.79 -24.05 10.65
N TYR A 397 11.53 -23.70 9.40
CA TYR A 397 12.55 -23.18 8.49
C TYR A 397 12.75 -21.68 8.72
N THR A 398 13.99 -21.29 9.07
CA THR A 398 14.34 -19.89 9.40
C THR A 398 15.61 -19.38 8.72
N LEU A 399 16.22 -20.19 7.85
CA LEU A 399 17.47 -19.78 7.18
C LEU A 399 17.26 -18.59 6.24
N ASN A 400 16.10 -18.49 5.58
CA ASN A 400 15.77 -17.38 4.70
C ASN A 400 15.50 -16.05 5.43
N LEU A 401 15.41 -16.06 6.76
CA LEU A 401 15.30 -14.84 7.58
C LEU A 401 16.66 -14.13 7.72
N ARG A 402 17.76 -14.79 7.34
CA ARG A 402 19.15 -14.28 7.37
C ARG A 402 19.56 -13.83 8.79
N SER A 403 19.71 -12.52 9.02
CA SER A 403 20.00 -11.94 10.34
C SER A 403 18.77 -11.56 11.16
N ALA A 404 17.57 -11.57 10.57
CA ALA A 404 16.36 -11.36 11.35
C ALA A 404 16.10 -12.58 12.22
N ARG A 405 16.20 -12.38 13.53
CA ARG A 405 16.02 -13.44 14.54
C ARG A 405 14.55 -13.83 14.70
N GLN A 406 13.63 -12.86 14.53
CA GLN A 406 12.19 -13.03 14.70
C GLN A 406 11.82 -13.91 15.90
N THR A 407 12.14 -13.44 17.10
CA THR A 407 11.89 -14.22 18.31
C THR A 407 11.35 -13.33 19.42
N ASP A 408 10.14 -13.64 19.87
CA ASP A 408 9.54 -13.00 21.03
C ASP A 408 9.71 -13.90 22.26
N ILE A 409 9.97 -13.27 23.40
CA ILE A 409 10.16 -13.97 24.67
C ILE A 409 9.27 -13.33 25.72
N TYR A 410 8.48 -14.17 26.38
CA TYR A 410 7.66 -13.79 27.52
C TYR A 410 8.14 -14.49 28.79
N ILE A 411 8.35 -13.74 29.87
CA ILE A 411 8.63 -14.28 31.20
C ILE A 411 7.40 -14.07 32.08
N ALA A 412 6.76 -15.17 32.47
CA ALA A 412 5.50 -15.14 33.21
C ALA A 412 5.65 -14.56 34.63
N LYS A 413 4.60 -13.93 35.15
CA LYS A 413 4.54 -13.39 36.51
C LYS A 413 3.86 -14.34 37.52
N GLY A 414 3.25 -15.42 37.05
CA GLY A 414 2.59 -16.43 37.88
C GLY A 414 1.26 -15.98 38.48
N ALA A 415 0.53 -15.10 37.79
CA ALA A 415 -0.68 -14.45 38.28
C ALA A 415 -1.99 -15.09 37.75
N GLY A 416 -1.95 -16.37 37.39
CA GLY A 416 -3.06 -17.08 36.76
C GLY A 416 -2.98 -17.02 35.24
N GLU A 417 -4.11 -16.71 34.58
CA GLU A 417 -4.11 -16.48 33.13
C GLU A 417 -3.53 -15.11 32.80
N GLU A 418 -2.53 -15.12 31.93
CA GLU A 418 -1.77 -13.97 31.47
C GLU A 418 -1.89 -13.85 29.95
N ILE A 419 -1.91 -12.61 29.45
CA ILE A 419 -1.95 -12.30 28.02
C ILE A 419 -0.70 -11.51 27.67
N PHE A 420 0.01 -11.95 26.65
CA PHE A 420 1.15 -11.25 26.08
C PHE A 420 0.92 -10.93 24.62
N GLU A 421 1.22 -9.69 24.26
CA GLU A 421 1.40 -9.21 22.90
C GLU A 421 2.65 -8.31 22.88
N PRO A 422 3.52 -8.42 21.87
CA PRO A 422 4.59 -7.45 21.69
C PRO A 422 4.04 -6.06 21.33
N HIS A 423 4.84 -5.03 21.61
CA HIS A 423 4.47 -3.62 21.45
C HIS A 423 5.16 -2.99 20.25
N PHE A 424 6.47 -3.26 20.07
CA PHE A 424 7.31 -2.55 19.09
C PHE A 424 8.13 -3.51 18.21
N THR A 425 7.53 -4.63 17.81
CA THR A 425 8.07 -5.51 16.78
C THR A 425 6.97 -6.07 15.87
N PHE A 426 7.36 -6.67 14.75
CA PHE A 426 6.47 -7.44 13.88
C PHE A 426 7.28 -8.46 13.08
N HIS A 427 6.62 -9.52 12.64
CA HIS A 427 7.19 -10.66 11.93
C HIS A 427 6.33 -11.02 10.72
N GLY A 428 6.92 -11.55 9.66
CA GLY A 428 6.20 -12.24 8.58
C GLY A 428 6.28 -13.76 8.76
N PHE A 429 5.14 -14.43 8.91
CA PHE A 429 5.11 -15.85 9.28
C PHE A 429 3.79 -16.55 8.97
N ARG A 430 3.88 -17.86 8.75
CA ARG A 430 2.75 -18.80 8.81
C ARG A 430 2.84 -19.73 10.02
N TYR A 431 4.06 -20.01 10.48
CA TYR A 431 4.33 -21.00 11.50
C TYR A 431 4.93 -20.34 12.74
N VAL A 432 4.48 -20.77 13.91
CA VAL A 432 4.93 -20.26 15.21
C VAL A 432 5.43 -21.41 16.07
N GLU A 433 6.73 -21.49 16.32
CA GLU A 433 7.32 -22.46 17.26
C GLU A 433 7.27 -21.89 18.69
N LEU A 434 6.54 -22.54 19.59
CA LEU A 434 6.54 -22.28 21.02
C LEU A 434 7.44 -23.28 21.76
N SER A 435 8.27 -22.75 22.65
CA SER A 435 9.11 -23.53 23.57
C SER A 435 9.04 -22.97 25.00
N GLY A 436 9.31 -23.84 25.99
CA GLY A 436 9.26 -23.48 27.42
C GLY A 436 7.87 -23.57 28.06
N TYR A 437 6.84 -23.95 27.31
CA TYR A 437 5.49 -24.16 27.84
C TYR A 437 5.32 -25.58 28.36
N GLU A 438 5.03 -25.73 29.65
CA GLU A 438 4.87 -27.03 30.33
C GLU A 438 3.41 -27.54 30.30
N GLY A 439 2.47 -26.70 29.86
CA GLY A 439 1.06 -27.08 29.73
C GLY A 439 0.79 -27.90 28.45
N THR A 440 -0.45 -28.33 28.28
CA THR A 440 -0.90 -28.94 27.01
C THR A 440 -1.26 -27.83 26.02
N PRO A 441 -0.61 -27.76 24.84
CA PRO A 441 -0.96 -26.77 23.82
C PRO A 441 -2.37 -27.01 23.26
N ASP A 442 -3.14 -25.94 23.09
CA ASP A 442 -4.39 -25.92 22.34
C ASP A 442 -4.40 -24.72 21.37
N LEU A 443 -5.39 -24.68 20.46
CA LEU A 443 -5.47 -23.67 19.40
C LEU A 443 -5.81 -22.26 19.92
N GLU A 444 -6.27 -22.11 21.17
CA GLU A 444 -6.57 -20.82 21.79
C GLU A 444 -5.35 -20.23 22.50
N LEU A 445 -4.26 -21.00 22.65
CA LEU A 445 -3.01 -20.54 23.25
C LEU A 445 -2.39 -19.37 22.47
N VAL A 446 -2.54 -19.40 21.14
CA VAL A 446 -1.95 -18.43 20.21
C VAL A 446 -3.05 -17.88 19.29
N THR A 447 -3.08 -16.57 19.11
CA THR A 447 -3.89 -15.90 18.07
C THR A 447 -2.99 -14.96 17.29
N GLY A 448 -2.87 -15.15 15.97
CA GLY A 448 -2.17 -14.21 15.10
C GLY A 448 -2.89 -12.87 15.05
N ARG A 449 -2.15 -11.78 15.21
CA ARG A 449 -2.63 -10.39 15.13
C ARG A 449 -2.06 -9.79 13.84
N VAL A 450 -2.90 -9.67 12.82
CA VAL A 450 -2.49 -9.16 11.50
C VAL A 450 -2.42 -7.65 11.57
N ILE A 451 -1.29 -7.08 11.18
CA ILE A 451 -1.11 -5.62 11.06
C ILE A 451 -0.84 -5.21 9.62
N HIS A 452 -1.31 -4.01 9.27
CA HIS A 452 -0.85 -3.22 8.12
C HIS A 452 -1.40 -1.80 8.23
N SER A 453 -0.98 -0.92 7.33
CA SER A 453 -1.58 0.41 7.16
C SER A 453 -3.06 0.22 6.78
N ASP A 454 -3.99 0.72 7.60
CA ASP A 454 -5.43 0.43 7.53
C ASP A 454 -6.13 1.25 6.44
N ALA A 455 -5.67 1.09 5.19
CA ALA A 455 -6.37 1.63 4.03
C ALA A 455 -7.66 0.82 3.78
N PRO A 456 -8.80 1.47 3.46
CA PRO A 456 -10.03 0.78 3.13
C PRO A 456 -9.84 -0.17 1.95
N ARG A 457 -10.48 -1.33 2.00
CA ARG A 457 -10.58 -2.21 0.83
C ARG A 457 -11.41 -1.52 -0.26
N SER A 458 -10.89 -1.46 -1.48
CA SER A 458 -11.57 -0.86 -2.63
C SER A 458 -12.01 -1.91 -3.66
N GLY A 459 -11.42 -3.11 -3.67
CA GLY A 459 -11.66 -4.10 -4.72
C GLY A 459 -12.08 -5.48 -4.21
N THR A 460 -13.02 -6.09 -4.90
CA THR A 460 -13.33 -7.52 -4.78
C THR A 460 -13.29 -8.20 -6.13
N LEU A 461 -12.83 -9.46 -6.16
CA LEU A 461 -12.84 -10.29 -7.36
C LEU A 461 -13.02 -11.74 -6.94
N LYS A 462 -13.95 -12.44 -7.60
CA LYS A 462 -14.21 -13.87 -7.46
C LYS A 462 -14.49 -14.46 -8.83
N THR A 463 -14.05 -15.69 -9.06
CA THR A 463 -14.22 -16.40 -10.33
C THR A 463 -14.77 -17.81 -10.11
N SER A 464 -15.14 -18.48 -11.20
CA SER A 464 -15.52 -19.90 -11.20
C SER A 464 -14.35 -20.86 -11.00
N ASN A 465 -13.10 -20.38 -10.91
CA ASN A 465 -11.91 -21.20 -10.78
C ASN A 465 -11.21 -20.97 -9.43
N GLU A 466 -11.13 -22.01 -8.60
CA GLU A 466 -10.57 -21.90 -7.25
C GLU A 466 -9.06 -21.62 -7.24
N LEU A 467 -8.31 -22.02 -8.27
CA LEU A 467 -6.89 -21.66 -8.39
C LEU A 467 -6.74 -20.14 -8.54
N VAL A 468 -7.59 -19.53 -9.37
CA VAL A 468 -7.58 -18.07 -9.58
C VAL A 468 -8.06 -17.35 -8.33
N ASN A 469 -9.06 -17.89 -7.63
CA ASN A 469 -9.53 -17.32 -6.36
C ASN A 469 -8.43 -17.37 -5.28
N GLN A 470 -7.67 -18.46 -5.20
CA GLN A 470 -6.53 -18.58 -4.31
C GLN A 470 -5.42 -17.60 -4.71
N LEU A 471 -5.15 -17.42 -6.00
CA LEU A 471 -4.19 -16.41 -6.46
C LEU A 471 -4.60 -14.98 -6.05
N VAL A 472 -5.87 -14.61 -6.22
CA VAL A 472 -6.41 -13.31 -5.76
C VAL A 472 -6.24 -13.15 -4.25
N SER A 473 -6.47 -14.22 -3.48
CA SER A 473 -6.21 -14.22 -2.04
C SER A 473 -4.73 -14.00 -1.73
N ASN A 474 -3.83 -14.74 -2.37
CA ASN A 474 -2.39 -14.65 -2.18
C ASN A 474 -1.85 -13.25 -2.51
N ILE A 475 -2.34 -12.64 -3.58
CA ILE A 475 -2.01 -11.26 -3.97
C ILE A 475 -2.40 -10.29 -2.86
N ARG A 476 -3.64 -10.39 -2.35
CA ARG A 476 -4.13 -9.51 -1.28
C ARG A 476 -3.36 -9.67 0.02
N TRP A 477 -3.06 -10.91 0.43
CA TRP A 477 -2.26 -11.17 1.62
C TRP A 477 -0.82 -10.70 1.46
N GLY A 478 -0.23 -10.88 0.28
CA GLY A 478 1.11 -10.36 -0.04
C GLY A 478 1.19 -8.84 0.02
N GLN A 479 0.16 -8.15 -0.50
CA GLN A 479 0.04 -6.70 -0.39
C GLN A 479 -0.09 -6.26 1.07
N ARG A 480 -1.07 -6.79 1.81
CA ARG A 480 -1.32 -6.41 3.22
C ARG A 480 -0.06 -6.60 4.05
N GLY A 481 0.63 -7.72 3.88
CA GLY A 481 1.85 -8.02 4.62
C GLY A 481 2.96 -6.99 4.45
N ASN A 482 3.03 -6.35 3.28
CA ASN A 482 4.11 -5.44 2.95
C ASN A 482 3.72 -3.96 2.97
N PHE A 483 2.51 -3.62 3.41
CA PHE A 483 2.05 -2.23 3.47
C PHE A 483 2.08 -1.74 4.92
N VAL A 484 3.26 -1.77 5.53
CA VAL A 484 3.51 -1.34 6.92
C VAL A 484 4.29 -0.02 6.89
N SER A 485 3.58 1.12 6.91
CA SER A 485 4.11 2.49 6.74
C SER A 485 4.73 2.82 5.37
N VAL A 486 5.43 1.87 4.73
CA VAL A 486 6.02 1.95 3.38
C VAL A 486 5.71 0.65 2.64
N PRO A 487 5.71 0.63 1.28
CA PRO A 487 5.49 -0.59 0.51
C PRO A 487 6.78 -1.43 0.51
N THR A 488 6.98 -2.25 1.54
CA THR A 488 8.19 -3.04 1.71
C THR A 488 8.32 -4.13 0.65
N ASP A 489 9.53 -4.58 0.35
CA ASP A 489 9.76 -5.74 -0.52
C ASP A 489 9.22 -7.03 0.13
N CYS A 490 9.65 -7.30 1.36
CA CYS A 490 9.23 -8.45 2.14
C CYS A 490 9.09 -8.06 3.63
N PRO A 491 8.26 -8.77 4.42
CA PRO A 491 7.97 -8.35 5.80
C PRO A 491 8.74 -9.11 6.89
N GLN A 492 9.56 -10.09 6.51
CA GLN A 492 10.11 -11.10 7.41
C GLN A 492 11.62 -10.98 7.65
N ARG A 493 12.44 -10.93 6.59
CA ARG A 493 13.90 -10.96 6.76
C ARG A 493 14.44 -9.59 7.18
N ASP A 494 15.74 -9.51 7.36
CA ASP A 494 16.55 -8.30 7.59
C ASP A 494 16.61 -7.41 6.34
N GLU A 495 15.46 -6.92 5.91
CA GLU A 495 15.33 -6.05 4.74
C GLU A 495 14.19 -5.06 4.97
N ARG A 496 12.98 -5.41 4.53
CA ARG A 496 11.75 -4.66 4.77
C ARG A 496 11.87 -3.21 4.32
N LEU A 497 12.47 -2.99 3.16
CA LEU A 497 12.75 -1.66 2.62
C LEU A 497 11.70 -1.31 1.56
N GLY A 498 11.40 -0.02 1.41
CA GLY A 498 10.53 0.48 0.36
C GLY A 498 11.19 0.42 -1.02
N TRP A 499 11.38 -0.78 -1.56
CA TRP A 499 12.01 -1.01 -2.86
C TRP A 499 11.15 -0.47 -4.00
N MET A 500 11.77 0.36 -4.83
CA MET A 500 11.06 1.15 -5.83
C MET A 500 10.55 0.30 -7.01
N GLY A 501 11.34 -0.67 -7.45
CA GLY A 501 10.98 -1.56 -8.58
C GLY A 501 9.77 -2.44 -8.26
N ASP A 502 9.75 -2.98 -7.05
CA ASP A 502 8.62 -3.74 -6.51
C ASP A 502 7.35 -2.90 -6.49
N ALA A 503 7.43 -1.73 -5.84
CA ALA A 503 6.29 -0.86 -5.65
C ALA A 503 5.66 -0.43 -6.98
N GLN A 504 6.45 -0.09 -8.01
CA GLN A 504 5.89 0.40 -9.28
C GLN A 504 5.23 -0.70 -10.10
N ILE A 505 5.83 -1.90 -10.18
CA ILE A 505 5.23 -3.04 -10.89
C ILE A 505 3.89 -3.44 -10.27
N PHE A 506 3.76 -3.30 -8.95
CA PHE A 506 2.56 -3.70 -8.23
C PHE A 506 1.53 -2.59 -8.04
N ALA A 507 1.89 -1.32 -8.24
CA ALA A 507 1.05 -0.16 -7.87
C ALA A 507 -0.38 -0.22 -8.43
N ARG A 508 -0.54 -0.61 -9.71
CA ARG A 508 -1.86 -0.71 -10.33
C ARG A 508 -2.73 -1.76 -9.64
N THR A 509 -2.19 -2.95 -9.39
CA THR A 509 -2.87 -4.01 -8.62
C THR A 509 -3.20 -3.54 -7.20
N ALA A 510 -2.24 -2.88 -6.54
CA ALA A 510 -2.41 -2.42 -5.17
C ALA A 510 -3.60 -1.47 -5.03
N THR A 511 -3.72 -0.51 -5.95
CA THR A 511 -4.79 0.50 -5.99
C THR A 511 -6.16 -0.05 -6.38
N TYR A 512 -6.24 -1.24 -6.99
CA TYR A 512 -7.52 -1.94 -7.13
C TYR A 512 -7.95 -2.56 -5.80
N ASN A 513 -7.02 -3.18 -5.07
CA ASN A 513 -7.32 -3.91 -3.85
C ASN A 513 -7.67 -2.99 -2.66
N MET A 514 -6.97 -1.86 -2.51
CA MET A 514 -7.13 -0.92 -1.40
C MET A 514 -7.11 0.54 -1.87
N ASP A 515 -7.80 1.43 -1.16
CA ASP A 515 -7.76 2.89 -1.34
C ASP A 515 -6.44 3.43 -0.77
N LEU A 516 -5.46 3.62 -1.65
CA LEU A 516 -4.07 3.92 -1.34
C LEU A 516 -3.68 5.35 -1.70
N ALA A 517 -4.63 6.25 -2.00
CA ALA A 517 -4.34 7.63 -2.38
C ALA A 517 -3.43 8.32 -1.35
N ASN A 518 -3.77 8.20 -0.07
CA ASN A 518 -3.02 8.78 1.03
C ASN A 518 -1.71 8.03 1.35
N PHE A 519 -1.70 6.71 1.20
CA PHE A 519 -0.49 5.89 1.39
C PHE A 519 0.59 6.25 0.36
N TYR A 520 0.23 6.29 -0.93
CA TYR A 520 1.18 6.67 -1.98
C TYR A 520 1.50 8.16 -1.96
N ARG A 521 0.57 9.05 -1.54
CA ARG A 521 0.90 10.46 -1.31
C ARG A 521 2.00 10.62 -0.25
N LYS A 522 1.90 9.87 0.85
CA LYS A 522 2.96 9.87 1.88
C LYS A 522 4.24 9.30 1.31
N TRP A 523 4.20 8.13 0.69
CA TRP A 523 5.42 7.45 0.26
C TRP A 523 6.13 8.15 -0.92
N ILE A 524 5.40 8.80 -1.84
CA ILE A 524 6.07 9.60 -2.88
C ILE A 524 6.80 10.81 -2.30
N ASN A 525 6.37 11.34 -1.16
CA ASN A 525 7.16 12.34 -0.45
C ASN A 525 8.46 11.72 0.08
N ASP A 526 8.45 10.48 0.58
CA ASP A 526 9.68 9.77 0.98
C ASP A 526 10.62 9.54 -0.22
N VAL A 527 10.06 9.26 -1.40
CA VAL A 527 10.82 9.13 -2.66
C VAL A 527 11.50 10.45 -3.06
N VAL A 528 10.76 11.56 -3.01
CA VAL A 528 11.31 12.89 -3.30
C VAL A 528 12.31 13.32 -2.24
N ASP A 529 12.03 13.04 -0.97
CA ASP A 529 12.97 13.27 0.13
C ASP A 529 14.25 12.43 -0.08
N GLY A 530 14.17 11.23 -0.68
CA GLY A 530 15.34 10.40 -1.02
C GLY A 530 16.10 10.80 -2.29
N GLN A 531 15.54 11.64 -3.17
CA GLN A 531 16.13 11.98 -4.47
C GLN A 531 17.50 12.66 -4.31
N SER A 532 18.47 12.24 -5.13
CA SER A 532 19.81 12.82 -5.12
C SER A 532 19.83 14.25 -5.65
N GLU A 533 20.86 15.02 -5.27
CA GLU A 533 21.04 16.39 -5.78
C GLU A 533 21.17 16.46 -7.31
N GLU A 534 21.61 15.37 -7.95
CA GLU A 534 21.70 15.27 -9.41
C GLU A 534 20.36 14.95 -10.10
N GLY A 535 19.30 14.66 -9.32
CA GLY A 535 17.98 14.28 -9.79
C GLY A 535 17.74 12.78 -9.92
N GLY A 536 18.69 11.94 -9.50
CA GLY A 536 18.53 10.48 -9.51
C GLY A 536 17.60 10.03 -8.39
N PHE A 537 16.57 9.25 -8.70
CA PHE A 537 15.80 8.53 -7.68
C PHE A 537 16.59 7.31 -7.18
N SER A 538 16.52 7.07 -5.87
CA SER A 538 17.18 5.95 -5.19
C SER A 538 16.47 4.62 -5.46
N ASP A 539 17.14 3.52 -5.14
CA ASP A 539 16.57 2.17 -5.33
C ASP A 539 15.55 1.80 -4.25
N VAL A 540 15.68 2.42 -3.07
CA VAL A 540 14.76 2.29 -1.91
C VAL A 540 14.35 3.67 -1.39
N ALA A 541 13.14 3.77 -0.84
CA ALA A 541 12.62 4.98 -0.19
C ALA A 541 11.86 4.61 1.11
N PRO A 542 12.23 5.16 2.30
CA PRO A 542 13.32 6.11 2.58
C PRO A 542 14.71 5.62 2.15
N ARG A 543 15.57 6.57 1.75
CA ARG A 543 16.91 6.27 1.21
C ARG A 543 17.89 5.90 2.32
N MET A 544 18.06 4.60 2.55
CA MET A 544 19.01 4.05 3.52
C MET A 544 19.35 2.60 3.19
N VAL A 545 20.42 2.07 3.80
CA VAL A 545 21.02 0.75 3.51
C VAL A 545 21.63 0.71 2.10
N ASP A 546 20.81 0.89 1.07
CA ASP A 546 21.25 1.14 -0.30
C ASP A 546 21.19 2.64 -0.62
N LEU A 547 22.33 3.18 -1.05
CA LEU A 547 22.49 4.59 -1.40
C LEU A 547 22.65 4.80 -2.91
N ALA A 548 22.51 3.74 -3.72
CA ALA A 548 22.52 3.83 -5.17
C ALA A 548 21.29 4.59 -5.70
N ASP A 549 21.51 5.25 -6.84
CA ASP A 549 20.49 5.97 -7.58
C ASP A 549 20.50 5.50 -9.04
N GLY A 550 19.38 5.66 -9.72
CA GLY A 550 19.37 5.52 -11.18
C GLY A 550 19.18 4.11 -11.72
N ALA A 551 18.83 3.13 -10.88
CA ALA A 551 18.56 1.78 -11.37
C ALA A 551 17.33 1.76 -12.30
N PRO A 552 17.44 1.21 -13.53
CA PRO A 552 16.31 1.11 -14.43
C PRO A 552 15.21 0.19 -13.91
N ALA A 553 13.95 0.59 -14.08
CA ALA A 553 12.73 0.02 -13.52
C ALA A 553 12.51 0.28 -12.01
N TRP A 554 13.53 0.71 -11.28
CA TRP A 554 13.44 1.08 -9.86
C TRP A 554 13.23 2.59 -9.73
N GLY A 555 14.22 3.40 -10.12
CA GLY A 555 14.11 4.87 -10.03
C GLY A 555 12.92 5.43 -10.81
N ASP A 556 12.52 4.76 -11.90
CA ASP A 556 11.37 5.12 -12.73
C ASP A 556 10.03 5.07 -11.95
N ALA A 557 9.97 4.41 -10.78
CA ALA A 557 8.83 4.43 -9.86
C ALA A 557 8.44 5.85 -9.42
N GLY A 558 9.41 6.78 -9.34
CA GLY A 558 9.17 8.19 -9.06
C GLY A 558 8.32 8.91 -10.12
N VAL A 559 8.16 8.32 -11.31
CA VAL A 559 7.29 8.80 -12.41
C VAL A 559 6.03 7.93 -12.53
N ILE A 560 6.19 6.61 -12.46
CA ILE A 560 5.12 5.63 -12.71
C ILE A 560 4.03 5.66 -11.61
N ILE A 561 4.42 5.81 -10.34
CA ILE A 561 3.46 5.81 -9.23
C ILE A 561 2.61 7.09 -9.20
N PRO A 562 3.16 8.31 -9.36
CA PRO A 562 2.34 9.51 -9.52
C PRO A 562 1.34 9.40 -10.67
N TRP A 563 1.75 8.86 -11.81
CA TRP A 563 0.83 8.60 -12.94
C TRP A 563 -0.27 7.60 -12.55
N THR A 564 0.07 6.51 -11.87
CA THR A 564 -0.89 5.48 -11.45
C THR A 564 -1.92 6.05 -10.46
N VAL A 565 -1.48 6.85 -9.49
CA VAL A 565 -2.36 7.56 -8.54
C VAL A 565 -3.28 8.52 -9.29
N TYR A 566 -2.75 9.35 -10.18
CA TYR A 566 -3.57 10.22 -11.02
C TYR A 566 -4.60 9.43 -11.83
N LEU A 567 -4.19 8.33 -12.45
CA LEU A 567 -5.07 7.51 -13.27
C LEU A 567 -6.23 6.91 -12.46
N MET A 568 -5.95 6.36 -11.28
CA MET A 568 -6.97 5.72 -10.42
C MET A 568 -7.88 6.70 -9.70
N TYR A 569 -7.35 7.84 -9.27
CA TYR A 569 -8.05 8.75 -8.36
C TYR A 569 -8.44 10.08 -9.03
N GLY A 570 -7.91 10.41 -10.20
CA GLY A 570 -8.12 11.71 -10.86
C GLY A 570 -7.47 12.87 -10.10
N ASP A 571 -6.45 12.60 -9.28
CA ASP A 571 -5.77 13.62 -8.48
C ASP A 571 -4.62 14.28 -9.24
N THR A 572 -4.79 15.53 -9.69
CA THR A 572 -3.70 16.28 -10.33
C THR A 572 -2.67 16.82 -9.33
N ARG A 573 -3.02 16.94 -8.05
CA ARG A 573 -2.13 17.51 -7.02
C ARG A 573 -0.88 16.65 -6.82
N VAL A 574 -1.00 15.32 -6.92
CA VAL A 574 0.17 14.41 -6.85
C VAL A 574 1.15 14.67 -8.00
N ILE A 575 0.65 15.07 -9.18
CA ILE A 575 1.51 15.45 -10.30
C ILE A 575 2.13 16.82 -10.02
N GLU A 576 1.30 17.81 -9.69
CA GLU A 576 1.72 19.20 -9.46
C GLU A 576 2.84 19.30 -8.41
N GLN A 577 2.70 18.58 -7.30
CA GLN A 577 3.66 18.61 -6.19
C GLN A 577 4.99 17.93 -6.53
N ASN A 578 4.98 16.92 -7.41
CA ASN A 578 6.15 16.10 -7.70
C ASN A 578 6.77 16.37 -9.08
N PHE A 579 6.16 17.23 -9.91
CA PHE A 579 6.56 17.44 -11.30
C PHE A 579 8.02 17.87 -11.47
N GLU A 580 8.51 18.73 -10.57
CA GLU A 580 9.90 19.20 -10.65
C GLU A 580 10.92 18.10 -10.30
N ALA A 581 10.60 17.22 -9.35
CA ALA A 581 11.41 16.05 -9.02
C ALA A 581 11.43 15.06 -10.20
N MET A 582 10.28 14.78 -10.80
CA MET A 582 10.18 13.94 -12.01
C MET A 582 10.93 14.57 -13.19
N ALA A 583 10.86 15.90 -13.35
CA ALA A 583 11.62 16.60 -14.39
C ALA A 583 13.13 16.55 -14.13
N ALA A 584 13.57 16.55 -12.87
CA ALA A 584 14.98 16.35 -12.50
C ALA A 584 15.46 14.94 -12.86
N TRP A 585 14.65 13.92 -12.62
CA TRP A 585 14.90 12.55 -13.06
C TRP A 585 15.09 12.44 -14.58
N MET A 586 14.20 13.05 -15.37
CA MET A 586 14.35 13.05 -16.83
C MET A 586 15.65 13.72 -17.29
N ARG A 587 16.11 14.76 -16.60
CA ARG A 587 17.41 15.40 -16.88
C ARG A 587 18.59 14.52 -16.46
N TYR A 588 18.48 13.85 -15.31
CA TYR A 588 19.46 12.89 -14.80
C TYR A 588 19.70 11.76 -15.80
N LEU A 589 18.62 11.21 -16.38
CA LEU A 589 18.69 10.18 -17.43
C LEU A 589 19.26 10.70 -18.75
N HIS A 590 18.83 11.88 -19.19
CA HIS A 590 19.19 12.40 -20.51
C HIS A 590 20.66 12.86 -20.60
N LYS A 591 21.15 13.58 -19.58
CA LYS A 591 22.47 14.23 -19.59
C LYS A 591 23.63 13.29 -19.97
N PRO A 592 23.74 12.06 -19.43
CA PRO A 592 24.80 11.13 -19.80
C PRO A 592 24.48 10.25 -21.02
N ASN A 593 23.28 10.35 -21.58
CA ASN A 593 22.80 9.50 -22.69
C ASN A 593 22.34 10.34 -23.91
N PRO A 594 23.24 11.15 -24.53
CA PRO A 594 22.88 12.07 -25.61
C PRO A 594 22.53 11.37 -26.94
N ASN A 595 22.83 10.07 -27.07
CA ASN A 595 22.48 9.23 -28.22
C ASN A 595 21.09 8.58 -28.07
N PHE A 596 20.34 8.90 -27.01
CA PHE A 596 19.00 8.38 -26.73
C PHE A 596 18.92 6.86 -26.45
N ILE A 597 20.05 6.23 -26.12
CA ILE A 597 20.13 4.89 -25.55
C ILE A 597 20.62 5.00 -24.11
N ARG A 598 19.87 4.46 -23.14
CA ARG A 598 20.23 4.53 -21.71
C ARG A 598 21.29 3.47 -21.38
N ALA A 599 22.56 3.82 -21.61
CA ALA A 599 23.72 2.97 -21.32
C ALA A 599 24.55 3.47 -20.12
N ASN A 600 24.30 4.69 -19.64
CA ASN A 600 25.02 5.34 -18.55
C ASN A 600 24.10 5.68 -17.37
N ASN A 601 24.70 5.91 -16.19
CA ASN A 601 23.99 6.13 -14.90
C ASN A 601 23.05 4.96 -14.55
N LEU A 602 23.53 3.74 -14.74
CA LEU A 602 22.83 2.49 -14.46
C LEU A 602 23.25 1.87 -13.12
N VAL A 603 23.74 2.67 -12.15
CA VAL A 603 24.52 2.27 -10.96
C VAL A 603 24.29 0.81 -10.54
N ASN A 604 23.19 0.54 -9.86
CA ASN A 604 22.65 -0.81 -9.76
C ASN A 604 21.82 -1.09 -11.01
N ASN A 605 22.01 -2.26 -11.61
CA ASN A 605 21.23 -2.70 -12.76
C ASN A 605 20.76 -4.13 -12.57
N PHE A 606 19.61 -4.25 -11.91
CA PHE A 606 18.96 -5.51 -11.60
C PHE A 606 18.40 -6.22 -12.85
N GLY A 607 18.18 -5.49 -13.94
CA GLY A 607 17.58 -6.02 -15.17
C GLY A 607 16.16 -6.54 -14.93
N ASP A 608 15.76 -7.58 -15.66
CA ASP A 608 14.53 -8.31 -15.37
C ASP A 608 14.76 -9.27 -14.20
N TRP A 609 14.78 -8.70 -12.99
CA TRP A 609 15.18 -9.39 -11.77
C TRP A 609 14.37 -10.67 -11.54
N LEU A 610 15.08 -11.76 -11.21
CA LEU A 610 14.51 -13.09 -11.00
C LEU A 610 13.84 -13.73 -12.24
N ALA A 611 14.14 -13.22 -13.43
CA ALA A 611 13.81 -13.93 -14.67
C ALA A 611 14.54 -15.28 -14.76
N LEU A 612 13.89 -16.24 -15.39
CA LEU A 612 14.40 -17.62 -15.53
C LEU A 612 15.34 -17.80 -16.73
N ASP A 613 15.47 -16.76 -17.56
CA ASP A 613 16.41 -16.70 -18.69
C ASP A 613 17.67 -15.88 -18.38
N ASN A 614 17.82 -15.37 -17.15
CA ASN A 614 19.01 -14.65 -16.71
C ASN A 614 20.06 -15.62 -16.12
N ALA A 615 21.28 -15.60 -16.62
CA ALA A 615 22.37 -16.44 -16.10
C ALA A 615 22.81 -16.05 -14.67
N GLU A 616 22.58 -14.80 -14.24
CA GLU A 616 22.91 -14.30 -12.89
C GLU A 616 21.93 -14.80 -11.81
N THR A 617 20.72 -15.21 -12.19
CA THR A 617 19.70 -15.77 -11.29
C THR A 617 19.79 -17.30 -11.20
N VAL A 618 20.57 -17.92 -12.10
CA VAL A 618 20.94 -19.34 -12.14
C VAL A 618 22.19 -19.52 -11.29
N THR A 619 22.05 -20.08 -10.08
CA THR A 619 23.17 -20.28 -9.16
C THR A 619 24.14 -21.37 -9.65
N ASP A 620 25.35 -21.45 -9.08
CA ASP A 620 26.30 -22.55 -9.34
C ASP A 620 25.68 -23.95 -9.08
N ILE A 621 24.66 -24.03 -8.22
CA ILE A 621 23.90 -25.26 -7.94
C ILE A 621 22.98 -25.62 -9.12
N ASP A 622 22.42 -24.62 -9.81
CA ASP A 622 21.55 -24.79 -10.97
C ASP A 622 22.33 -25.21 -12.22
N GLN A 623 23.58 -24.74 -12.36
CA GLN A 623 24.47 -25.13 -13.47
C GLN A 623 25.00 -26.56 -13.35
N GLN A 624 25.19 -27.06 -12.11
CA GLN A 624 25.80 -28.38 -11.86
C GLN A 624 24.83 -29.56 -11.90
N ARG A 625 23.50 -29.34 -11.94
CA ARG A 625 22.53 -30.42 -11.63
C ARG A 625 21.45 -30.75 -12.67
N ASN A 626 21.30 -30.00 -13.78
CA ASN A 626 20.82 -30.48 -15.10
C ASN A 626 20.49 -29.30 -16.05
N PRO A 627 21.21 -29.09 -17.16
CA PRO A 627 20.77 -28.21 -18.23
C PRO A 627 19.83 -29.00 -19.16
N GLY A 628 18.52 -28.97 -18.92
CA GLY A 628 17.58 -29.42 -19.94
C GLY A 628 17.69 -28.53 -21.20
N GLU A 629 17.23 -29.04 -22.34
CA GLU A 629 17.16 -28.31 -23.62
C GLU A 629 16.47 -26.94 -23.52
N TRP A 630 15.64 -26.72 -22.48
CA TRP A 630 14.94 -25.47 -22.21
C TRP A 630 15.85 -24.30 -21.77
N MET A 631 17.02 -24.57 -21.16
CA MET A 631 17.99 -23.53 -20.76
C MET A 631 18.95 -23.13 -21.89
N ALA A 632 19.21 -24.03 -22.84
CA ALA A 632 20.12 -23.79 -23.96
C ALA A 632 19.59 -22.74 -24.97
N ALA A 633 18.30 -22.38 -24.88
CA ALA A 633 17.64 -21.38 -25.72
C ALA A 633 17.40 -20.02 -25.03
N CYS A 634 17.88 -19.83 -23.80
CA CYS A 634 17.63 -18.60 -23.02
C CYS A 634 18.60 -17.47 -23.40
N GLN A 635 18.06 -16.36 -23.92
CA GLN A 635 18.78 -15.10 -24.02
C GLN A 635 18.20 -14.15 -22.98
N ALA A 636 19.01 -13.68 -22.04
CA ALA A 636 18.58 -12.72 -21.03
C ALA A 636 18.14 -11.40 -21.71
N THR A 637 17.25 -10.66 -21.05
CA THR A 637 16.90 -9.31 -21.51
C THR A 637 18.13 -8.39 -21.44
N PRO A 638 18.56 -7.75 -22.54
CA PRO A 638 19.69 -6.83 -22.52
C PRO A 638 19.36 -5.66 -21.59
N LYS A 639 20.25 -5.39 -20.63
CA LYS A 639 20.06 -4.35 -19.62
C LYS A 639 19.87 -2.96 -20.24
N GLU A 640 20.54 -2.66 -21.36
CA GLU A 640 20.39 -1.40 -22.09
C GLU A 640 19.04 -1.29 -22.83
N LEU A 641 18.53 -2.39 -23.38
CA LEU A 641 17.20 -2.45 -24.00
C LEU A 641 16.14 -2.13 -22.95
N LEU A 642 16.18 -2.82 -21.81
CA LEU A 642 15.26 -2.59 -20.69
C LEU A 642 15.34 -1.14 -20.19
N ALA A 643 16.55 -0.64 -19.96
CA ALA A 643 16.76 0.71 -19.45
C ALA A 643 16.23 1.79 -20.42
N THR A 644 16.48 1.62 -21.70
CA THR A 644 15.99 2.53 -22.76
C THR A 644 14.47 2.46 -22.89
N ALA A 645 13.88 1.27 -22.75
CA ALA A 645 12.43 1.10 -22.80
C ALA A 645 11.72 1.82 -21.64
N TYR A 646 12.25 1.72 -20.42
CA TYR A 646 11.73 2.48 -19.28
C TYR A 646 11.87 3.99 -19.45
N TRP A 647 12.99 4.46 -19.98
CA TRP A 647 13.16 5.90 -20.24
C TRP A 647 12.14 6.44 -21.26
N ALA A 648 11.83 5.67 -22.31
CA ALA A 648 10.78 6.00 -23.25
C ALA A 648 9.38 5.98 -22.61
N TYR A 649 9.13 5.01 -21.74
CA TYR A 649 7.88 4.93 -20.99
C TYR A 649 7.70 6.15 -20.08
N ASP A 650 8.72 6.52 -19.31
CA ASP A 650 8.73 7.73 -18.48
C ASP A 650 8.50 9.00 -19.31
N ALA A 651 9.13 9.14 -20.48
CA ALA A 651 8.88 10.27 -21.37
C ALA A 651 7.41 10.34 -21.81
N THR A 652 6.78 9.19 -22.11
CA THR A 652 5.35 9.11 -22.43
C THR A 652 4.49 9.56 -21.24
N LEU A 653 4.79 9.07 -20.04
CA LEU A 653 4.05 9.42 -18.83
C LEU A 653 4.21 10.90 -18.48
N MET A 654 5.41 11.45 -18.62
CA MET A 654 5.69 12.87 -18.39
C MET A 654 4.92 13.77 -19.37
N ALA A 655 4.80 13.40 -20.64
CA ALA A 655 3.96 14.14 -21.59
C ALA A 655 2.48 14.10 -21.19
N LYS A 656 1.96 12.93 -20.78
CA LYS A 656 0.56 12.79 -20.31
C LYS A 656 0.29 13.57 -19.03
N MET A 657 1.20 13.51 -18.07
CA MET A 657 1.11 14.26 -16.81
C MET A 657 1.20 15.76 -17.05
N ALA A 658 2.11 16.22 -17.91
CA ALA A 658 2.21 17.63 -18.30
C ALA A 658 0.89 18.13 -18.91
N LYS A 659 0.26 17.34 -19.79
CA LYS A 659 -1.06 17.65 -20.35
C LYS A 659 -2.12 17.74 -19.26
N ALA A 660 -2.14 16.81 -18.30
CA ALA A 660 -3.10 16.78 -17.20
C ALA A 660 -3.07 18.06 -16.33
N ILE A 661 -1.90 18.69 -16.19
CA ILE A 661 -1.71 19.92 -15.40
C ILE A 661 -1.54 21.18 -16.25
N GLY A 662 -1.81 21.11 -17.55
CA GLY A 662 -1.79 22.27 -18.46
C GLY A 662 -0.40 22.83 -18.82
N ARG A 663 0.65 22.01 -18.77
CA ARG A 663 2.04 22.36 -19.09
C ARG A 663 2.42 22.03 -20.55
N GLU A 664 1.89 22.81 -21.50
CA GLU A 664 2.02 22.55 -22.96
C GLU A 664 3.47 22.48 -23.48
N ALA A 665 4.37 23.30 -22.93
CA ALA A 665 5.78 23.28 -23.34
C ALA A 665 6.44 21.94 -22.98
N GLU A 666 6.11 21.40 -21.82
CA GLU A 666 6.58 20.11 -21.35
C GLU A 666 5.93 18.94 -22.09
N VAL A 667 4.66 19.07 -22.53
CA VAL A 667 4.05 18.10 -23.44
C VAL A 667 4.91 17.97 -24.70
N ALA A 668 5.17 19.08 -25.39
CA ALA A 668 5.98 19.07 -26.62
C ALA A 668 7.38 18.49 -26.38
N ARG A 669 8.06 18.92 -25.30
CA ARG A 669 9.40 18.44 -24.93
C ARG A 669 9.46 16.93 -24.73
N TYR A 670 8.53 16.37 -23.96
CA TYR A 670 8.56 14.95 -23.62
C TYR A 670 8.04 14.07 -24.75
N THR A 671 7.11 14.56 -25.57
CA THR A 671 6.76 13.91 -26.84
C THR A 671 7.95 13.85 -27.80
N GLU A 672 8.69 14.95 -27.97
CA GLU A 672 9.90 14.96 -28.80
C GLU A 672 10.96 14.00 -28.28
N LEU A 673 11.20 13.99 -26.96
CA LEU A 673 12.15 13.07 -26.33
C LEU A 673 11.75 11.60 -26.56
N PHE A 674 10.46 11.26 -26.41
CA PHE A 674 9.96 9.91 -26.69
C PHE A 674 10.25 9.50 -28.14
N GLU A 675 9.95 10.35 -29.12
CA GLU A 675 10.19 10.04 -30.54
C GLU A 675 11.69 9.85 -30.85
N GLN A 676 12.57 10.64 -30.21
CA GLN A 676 14.02 10.48 -30.34
C GLN A 676 14.51 9.15 -29.75
N ILE A 677 14.04 8.79 -28.55
CA ILE A 677 14.37 7.49 -27.92
C ILE A 677 13.82 6.34 -28.76
N LYS A 678 12.58 6.43 -29.25
CA LYS A 678 11.96 5.42 -30.10
C LYS A 678 12.76 5.20 -31.38
N ALA A 679 13.17 6.26 -32.06
CA ALA A 679 13.99 6.16 -33.26
C ALA A 679 15.34 5.47 -32.99
N ALA A 680 16.02 5.81 -31.89
CA ALA A 680 17.27 5.17 -31.48
C ALA A 680 17.06 3.70 -31.09
N PHE A 681 16.01 3.40 -30.33
CA PHE A 681 15.65 2.04 -29.92
C PHE A 681 15.38 1.14 -31.12
N ILE A 682 14.62 1.62 -32.12
CA ILE A 682 14.34 0.86 -33.34
C ILE A 682 15.63 0.54 -34.08
N ALA A 683 16.52 1.53 -34.24
CA ALA A 683 17.78 1.36 -34.95
C ALA A 683 18.73 0.37 -34.25
N GLU A 684 18.74 0.36 -32.92
CA GLU A 684 19.64 -0.48 -32.13
C GLU A 684 19.09 -1.89 -31.88
N PHE A 685 17.79 -2.02 -31.61
CA PHE A 685 17.22 -3.23 -31.01
C PHE A 685 16.18 -3.97 -31.85
N VAL A 686 15.66 -3.39 -32.94
CA VAL A 686 14.52 -3.96 -33.71
C VAL A 686 14.96 -4.34 -35.13
N SER A 687 14.73 -5.59 -35.53
CA SER A 687 14.99 -6.06 -36.90
C SER A 687 13.84 -5.72 -37.87
N GLU A 688 14.09 -5.87 -39.17
CA GLU A 688 13.09 -5.63 -40.24
C GLU A 688 11.85 -6.54 -40.14
N ASP A 689 11.96 -7.70 -39.49
CA ASP A 689 10.88 -8.67 -39.30
C ASP A 689 10.27 -8.66 -37.88
N GLY A 690 10.60 -7.63 -37.08
CA GLY A 690 10.03 -7.41 -35.75
C GLY A 690 10.63 -8.25 -34.62
N HIS A 691 11.71 -8.99 -34.86
CA HIS A 691 12.50 -9.57 -33.78
C HIS A 691 13.26 -8.47 -33.02
N LEU A 692 13.55 -8.76 -31.75
CA LEU A 692 14.44 -7.94 -30.94
C LEU A 692 15.83 -8.57 -30.89
N THR A 693 16.86 -7.76 -30.57
CA THR A 693 18.25 -8.24 -30.40
C THR A 693 18.41 -9.36 -29.39
N SER A 694 17.44 -9.51 -28.47
CA SER A 694 17.29 -10.68 -27.60
C SER A 694 15.87 -11.21 -27.67
N ASP A 695 15.76 -12.51 -27.94
CA ASP A 695 14.49 -13.26 -28.01
C ASP A 695 13.95 -13.63 -26.60
N SER A 696 14.08 -12.74 -25.62
CA SER A 696 13.49 -12.91 -24.29
C SER A 696 12.01 -12.47 -24.29
N GLN A 697 11.19 -13.02 -23.40
CA GLN A 697 9.80 -12.59 -23.28
C GLN A 697 9.72 -11.10 -22.89
N THR A 698 10.54 -10.68 -21.92
CA THR A 698 10.55 -9.31 -21.39
C THR A 698 11.01 -8.29 -22.42
N SER A 699 11.93 -8.63 -23.33
CA SER A 699 12.30 -7.75 -24.44
C SER A 699 11.06 -7.32 -25.24
N TYR A 700 10.25 -8.29 -25.69
CA TYR A 700 9.05 -8.00 -26.48
C TYR A 700 7.98 -7.28 -25.67
N ILE A 701 7.77 -7.72 -24.42
CA ILE A 701 6.79 -7.11 -23.51
C ILE A 701 7.07 -5.63 -23.33
N LEU A 702 8.31 -5.25 -22.99
CA LEU A 702 8.67 -3.85 -22.77
C LEU A 702 8.60 -3.02 -24.05
N ALA A 703 9.06 -3.56 -25.18
CA ALA A 703 9.01 -2.84 -26.45
C ALA A 703 7.57 -2.59 -26.93
N LEU A 704 6.66 -3.54 -26.72
CA LEU A 704 5.23 -3.39 -27.02
C LEU A 704 4.56 -2.42 -26.03
N GLN A 705 4.78 -2.59 -24.73
CA GLN A 705 4.22 -1.75 -23.66
C GLN A 705 4.61 -0.28 -23.83
N ALA A 706 5.89 -0.01 -24.10
CA ALA A 706 6.41 1.35 -24.29
C ALA A 706 6.14 1.90 -25.71
N ASN A 707 5.40 1.19 -26.57
CA ASN A 707 5.10 1.58 -27.95
C ASN A 707 6.36 1.86 -28.81
N LEU A 708 7.41 1.07 -28.61
CA LEU A 708 8.70 1.19 -29.30
C LEU A 708 8.78 0.38 -30.60
N ILE A 709 7.83 -0.53 -30.83
CA ILE A 709 7.72 -1.28 -32.09
C ILE A 709 6.99 -0.41 -33.14
N PRO A 710 7.48 -0.32 -34.39
CA PRO A 710 6.74 0.31 -35.50
C PRO A 710 5.36 -0.33 -35.69
N ASP A 711 4.34 0.47 -36.00
CA ASP A 711 2.95 -0.03 -36.04
C ASP A 711 2.75 -1.22 -36.99
N HIS A 712 3.45 -1.24 -38.13
CA HIS A 712 3.39 -2.33 -39.11
C HIS A 712 4.11 -3.62 -38.66
N LEU A 713 4.90 -3.58 -37.58
CA LEU A 713 5.61 -4.73 -37.01
C LEU A 713 5.03 -5.20 -35.67
N LYS A 714 4.03 -4.50 -35.11
CA LYS A 714 3.44 -4.85 -33.80
C LYS A 714 2.87 -6.27 -33.78
N GLU A 715 2.12 -6.65 -34.81
CA GLU A 715 1.57 -8.01 -34.94
C GLU A 715 2.68 -9.06 -35.01
N ALA A 716 3.76 -8.80 -35.77
CA ALA A 716 4.90 -9.71 -35.88
C ALA A 716 5.62 -9.87 -34.54
N ALA A 717 5.95 -8.76 -33.85
CA ALA A 717 6.61 -8.78 -32.54
C ALA A 717 5.76 -9.50 -31.47
N ALA A 718 4.45 -9.26 -31.43
CA ALA A 718 3.54 -9.99 -30.55
C ALA A 718 3.48 -11.49 -30.90
N GLY A 719 3.50 -11.83 -32.19
CA GLY A 719 3.60 -13.19 -32.68
C GLY A 719 4.89 -13.90 -32.21
N HIS A 720 6.03 -13.20 -32.21
CA HIS A 720 7.30 -13.72 -31.72
C HIS A 720 7.26 -13.99 -30.21
N LEU A 721 6.68 -13.09 -29.41
CA LEU A 721 6.43 -13.32 -27.99
C LEU A 721 5.60 -14.59 -27.75
N VAL A 722 4.49 -14.75 -28.49
CA VAL A 722 3.63 -15.94 -28.38
C VAL A 722 4.37 -17.20 -28.80
N ALA A 723 5.16 -17.15 -29.88
CA ALA A 723 5.98 -18.27 -30.31
C ALA A 723 7.01 -18.65 -29.25
N ASN A 724 7.61 -17.67 -28.57
CA ASN A 724 8.53 -17.88 -27.45
C ASN A 724 7.86 -18.63 -26.29
N ILE A 725 6.68 -18.16 -25.85
CA ILE A 725 5.88 -18.81 -24.80
C ILE A 725 5.54 -20.25 -25.18
N LYS A 726 5.08 -20.48 -26.43
CA LYS A 726 4.74 -21.82 -26.93
C LYS A 726 5.95 -22.75 -26.97
N ARG A 727 7.13 -22.26 -27.37
CA ARG A 727 8.38 -23.03 -27.38
C ARG A 727 8.82 -23.44 -25.96
N ARG A 728 8.38 -22.72 -24.94
CA ARG A 728 8.52 -23.05 -23.50
C ARG A 728 7.33 -23.84 -22.95
N SER A 729 6.60 -24.54 -23.82
CA SER A 729 5.42 -25.34 -23.46
C SER A 729 4.33 -24.52 -22.74
N GLY A 730 4.16 -23.25 -23.11
CA GLY A 730 3.14 -22.38 -22.53
C GLY A 730 3.51 -21.78 -21.17
N HIS A 731 4.80 -21.70 -20.83
CA HIS A 731 5.29 -21.10 -19.58
C HIS A 731 5.89 -19.71 -19.78
N LEU A 732 5.79 -18.90 -18.73
CA LEU A 732 6.51 -17.65 -18.60
C LEU A 732 8.01 -17.89 -18.35
N SER A 733 8.84 -16.91 -18.69
CA SER A 733 10.26 -16.83 -18.26
C SER A 733 10.62 -15.49 -17.62
N THR A 734 9.65 -14.58 -17.50
CA THR A 734 9.81 -13.20 -17.03
C THR A 734 10.16 -13.10 -15.55
N GLY A 735 10.96 -12.10 -15.21
CA GLY A 735 11.19 -11.62 -13.85
C GLY A 735 10.19 -10.54 -13.44
N PHE A 736 10.58 -9.70 -12.48
CA PHE A 736 9.75 -8.63 -11.91
C PHE A 736 9.26 -7.64 -12.96
N VAL A 737 10.15 -7.25 -13.87
CA VAL A 737 9.86 -6.20 -14.83
C VAL A 737 8.91 -6.72 -15.90
N GLY A 738 9.15 -7.93 -16.41
CA GLY A 738 8.31 -8.52 -17.45
C GLY A 738 6.93 -8.95 -16.96
N VAL A 739 6.84 -9.54 -15.76
CA VAL A 739 5.61 -10.19 -15.26
C VAL A 739 4.44 -9.20 -15.14
N GLY A 740 4.72 -7.95 -14.76
CA GLY A 740 3.69 -6.92 -14.58
C GLY A 740 2.92 -6.62 -15.86
N TYR A 741 3.59 -6.66 -17.01
CA TYR A 741 3.02 -6.27 -18.30
C TYR A 741 2.71 -7.46 -19.21
N LEU A 742 3.16 -8.68 -18.88
CA LEU A 742 3.00 -9.88 -19.71
C LEU A 742 1.56 -10.13 -20.17
N CYS A 743 0.62 -10.29 -19.23
CA CYS A 743 -0.77 -10.58 -19.57
C CYS A 743 -1.52 -9.40 -20.21
N PRO A 744 -1.34 -8.14 -19.72
CA PRO A 744 -1.85 -6.96 -20.41
C PRO A 744 -1.39 -6.86 -21.88
N VAL A 745 -0.08 -6.96 -22.14
CA VAL A 745 0.47 -6.86 -23.52
C VAL A 745 -0.09 -7.96 -24.42
N LEU A 746 -0.18 -9.21 -23.94
CA LEU A 746 -0.80 -10.29 -24.71
C LEU A 746 -2.26 -9.96 -25.07
N SER A 747 -3.02 -9.44 -24.11
CA SER A 747 -4.45 -9.13 -24.27
C SER A 747 -4.72 -7.91 -25.15
N GLU A 748 -3.85 -6.89 -25.10
CA GLU A 748 -3.91 -5.73 -25.98
C GLU A 748 -3.60 -6.09 -27.44
N ASN A 749 -2.80 -7.15 -27.66
CA ASN A 749 -2.41 -7.63 -28.98
C ASN A 749 -3.23 -8.85 -29.44
N GLY A 750 -4.37 -9.13 -28.80
CA GLY A 750 -5.34 -10.14 -29.27
C GLY A 750 -5.04 -11.60 -28.87
N TYR A 751 -4.11 -11.82 -27.94
CA TYR A 751 -3.68 -13.14 -27.44
C TYR A 751 -4.12 -13.41 -26.00
N SER A 752 -5.35 -13.02 -25.66
CA SER A 752 -5.93 -13.25 -24.32
C SER A 752 -6.00 -14.73 -23.96
N ASP A 753 -6.22 -15.60 -24.95
CA ASP A 753 -6.19 -17.07 -24.80
C ASP A 753 -4.84 -17.57 -24.26
N VAL A 754 -3.73 -16.98 -24.70
CA VAL A 754 -2.38 -17.27 -24.20
C VAL A 754 -2.21 -16.73 -22.77
N ALA A 755 -2.74 -15.55 -22.47
CA ALA A 755 -2.71 -15.00 -21.11
C ALA A 755 -3.49 -15.90 -20.12
N TYR A 756 -4.66 -16.40 -20.50
CA TYR A 756 -5.40 -17.40 -19.70
C TYR A 756 -4.66 -18.74 -19.60
N GLU A 757 -3.91 -19.15 -20.63
CA GLU A 757 -3.06 -20.34 -20.54
C GLU A 757 -2.00 -20.19 -19.45
N LEU A 758 -1.32 -19.05 -19.40
CA LEU A 758 -0.32 -18.73 -18.38
C LEU A 758 -0.93 -18.67 -16.98
N LEU A 759 -2.07 -17.97 -16.83
CA LEU A 759 -2.79 -17.84 -15.55
C LEU A 759 -3.14 -19.22 -14.96
N LEU A 760 -3.59 -20.15 -15.80
CA LEU A 760 -4.12 -21.44 -15.39
C LEU A 760 -3.06 -22.56 -15.36
N LYS A 761 -1.80 -22.27 -15.67
CA LYS A 761 -0.73 -23.27 -15.49
C LYS A 761 -0.50 -23.57 -14.02
N THR A 762 -0.23 -24.85 -13.75
CA THR A 762 0.17 -25.34 -12.43
C THR A 762 1.53 -26.03 -12.41
N THR A 763 2.13 -26.29 -13.56
CA THR A 763 3.51 -26.78 -13.67
C THR A 763 4.51 -25.63 -13.51
N PHE A 764 5.68 -25.93 -12.96
CA PHE A 764 6.75 -24.95 -12.81
C PHE A 764 7.28 -24.51 -14.19
N PRO A 765 7.52 -23.20 -14.42
CA PRO A 765 7.22 -22.05 -13.56
C PRO A 765 5.80 -21.49 -13.77
N SER A 766 5.04 -21.28 -12.70
CA SER A 766 3.73 -20.62 -12.76
C SER A 766 3.25 -20.17 -11.39
N TRP A 767 2.27 -19.26 -11.35
CA TRP A 767 1.56 -18.95 -10.11
C TRP A 767 0.90 -20.19 -9.51
N GLY A 768 0.24 -21.00 -10.36
CA GLY A 768 -0.45 -22.19 -9.92
C GLY A 768 0.47 -23.24 -9.30
N TYR A 769 1.73 -23.30 -9.72
CA TYR A 769 2.73 -24.17 -9.09
C TYR A 769 2.92 -23.86 -7.61
N SER A 770 3.15 -22.59 -7.27
CA SER A 770 3.34 -22.16 -5.87
C SER A 770 2.10 -22.46 -5.03
N ILE A 771 0.90 -22.24 -5.59
CA ILE A 771 -0.38 -22.54 -4.93
C ILE A 771 -0.53 -24.05 -4.68
N GLU A 772 -0.19 -24.90 -5.64
CA GLU A 772 -0.18 -26.36 -5.43
C GLU A 772 0.81 -26.80 -4.35
N GLN A 773 1.83 -25.99 -4.05
CA GLN A 773 2.77 -26.23 -2.96
C GLN A 773 2.33 -25.58 -1.63
N GLY A 774 1.10 -25.05 -1.56
CA GLY A 774 0.51 -24.50 -0.33
C GLY A 774 0.82 -23.01 -0.09
N ALA A 775 1.27 -22.27 -1.10
CA ALA A 775 1.46 -20.83 -1.00
C ALA A 775 0.15 -20.11 -0.64
N THR A 776 0.22 -19.22 0.34
CA THR A 776 -0.89 -18.35 0.78
C THR A 776 -0.58 -16.86 0.60
N THR A 777 0.59 -16.58 0.02
CA THR A 777 1.13 -15.28 -0.38
C THR A 777 1.87 -15.49 -1.70
N ILE A 778 2.25 -14.40 -2.36
CA ILE A 778 3.12 -14.47 -3.53
C ILE A 778 4.57 -14.62 -3.06
N TRP A 779 5.33 -15.50 -3.70
CA TRP A 779 6.75 -15.71 -3.40
C TRP A 779 7.62 -14.71 -4.16
N GLU A 780 8.82 -14.44 -3.65
CA GLU A 780 9.82 -13.61 -4.35
C GLU A 780 10.30 -14.27 -5.64
N ARG A 781 10.48 -15.59 -5.62
CA ARG A 781 11.00 -16.37 -6.74
C ARG A 781 9.96 -17.35 -7.26
N TRP A 782 9.95 -17.56 -8.57
CA TRP A 782 9.21 -18.66 -9.20
C TRP A 782 9.62 -20.03 -8.66
N ASP A 783 10.90 -20.17 -8.30
CA ASP A 783 11.54 -21.40 -7.81
C ASP A 783 11.92 -21.32 -6.32
N GLY A 784 11.28 -20.46 -5.53
CA GLY A 784 11.61 -20.30 -4.11
C GLY A 784 11.58 -21.63 -3.33
N TRP A 785 10.71 -22.55 -3.76
CA TRP A 785 10.81 -23.97 -3.47
C TRP A 785 10.37 -24.78 -4.69
N THR A 786 11.05 -25.90 -4.97
CA THR A 786 10.60 -26.88 -5.96
C THR A 786 10.67 -28.31 -5.43
N LYS A 787 9.83 -29.21 -5.96
CA LYS A 787 9.85 -30.64 -5.61
C LYS A 787 11.20 -31.28 -5.91
N GLU A 788 11.85 -30.83 -6.98
CA GLU A 788 13.09 -31.38 -7.49
C GLU A 788 14.33 -30.89 -6.73
N LYS A 789 14.32 -29.62 -6.28
CA LYS A 789 15.51 -28.96 -5.72
C LYS A 789 15.37 -28.55 -4.24
N GLY A 790 14.17 -28.59 -3.68
CA GLY A 790 13.88 -28.04 -2.35
C GLY A 790 13.92 -26.51 -2.36
N PHE A 791 14.32 -25.92 -1.23
CA PHE A 791 14.45 -24.46 -1.09
C PHE A 791 15.54 -23.88 -1.98
N GLN A 792 15.28 -22.70 -2.54
CA GLN A 792 16.32 -21.84 -3.10
C GLN A 792 17.27 -21.34 -2.01
N SER A 793 18.39 -20.74 -2.40
CA SER A 793 19.39 -20.14 -1.52
C SER A 793 18.75 -19.25 -0.45
N PRO A 794 19.03 -19.49 0.85
CA PRO A 794 18.47 -18.69 1.94
C PRO A 794 18.97 -17.24 1.94
N THR A 795 19.99 -16.91 1.14
CA THR A 795 20.51 -15.52 1.02
C THR A 795 19.50 -14.54 0.42
N MET A 796 18.51 -15.02 -0.35
CA MET A 796 17.44 -14.20 -0.92
C MET A 796 16.29 -15.09 -1.42
N ASN A 797 15.42 -15.51 -0.50
CA ASN A 797 14.30 -16.40 -0.81
C ASN A 797 13.10 -16.15 0.12
N SER A 798 12.38 -15.07 -0.13
CA SER A 798 11.14 -14.70 0.57
C SER A 798 9.93 -15.48 0.05
N PHE A 799 9.05 -15.90 0.95
CA PHE A 799 7.74 -16.48 0.62
C PHE A 799 6.60 -15.45 0.72
N ASN A 800 6.93 -14.17 0.89
CA ASN A 800 5.97 -13.06 0.92
C ASN A 800 6.53 -11.81 0.22
N HIS A 801 6.22 -11.68 -1.06
CA HIS A 801 6.69 -10.61 -1.94
C HIS A 801 5.59 -10.31 -2.96
N TYR A 802 5.16 -9.07 -3.14
CA TYR A 802 3.96 -8.81 -3.97
C TYR A 802 4.22 -8.67 -5.47
N SER A 803 5.47 -8.52 -5.92
CA SER A 803 5.82 -8.10 -7.28
C SER A 803 5.32 -9.05 -8.37
N LEU A 804 5.45 -10.37 -8.18
CA LEU A 804 4.89 -11.38 -9.10
C LEU A 804 3.36 -11.45 -9.05
N GLY A 805 2.74 -10.81 -8.05
CA GLY A 805 1.28 -10.67 -7.90
C GLY A 805 0.69 -9.55 -8.77
N SER A 806 1.52 -8.81 -9.52
CA SER A 806 1.10 -7.74 -10.42
C SER A 806 0.11 -8.18 -11.52
N VAL A 807 -0.01 -9.49 -11.78
CA VAL A 807 -1.09 -10.07 -12.62
C VAL A 807 -2.50 -9.70 -12.13
N GLY A 808 -2.65 -9.29 -10.86
CA GLY A 808 -3.91 -8.79 -10.33
C GLY A 808 -4.51 -7.64 -11.16
N GLN A 809 -3.70 -6.74 -11.71
CA GLN A 809 -4.20 -5.66 -12.57
C GLN A 809 -4.91 -6.23 -13.80
N TRP A 810 -4.37 -7.32 -14.37
CA TRP A 810 -4.95 -7.96 -15.54
C TRP A 810 -6.28 -8.64 -15.22
N LEU A 811 -6.41 -9.23 -14.03
CA LEU A 811 -7.66 -9.80 -13.55
C LEU A 811 -8.77 -8.74 -13.45
N TYR A 812 -8.47 -7.53 -12.99
CA TYR A 812 -9.45 -6.45 -12.98
C TYR A 812 -9.71 -5.90 -14.39
N GLN A 813 -8.67 -5.52 -15.13
CA GLN A 813 -8.79 -4.79 -16.40
C GLN A 813 -9.36 -5.63 -17.55
N TYR A 814 -8.99 -6.91 -17.63
CA TYR A 814 -9.28 -7.75 -18.79
C TYR A 814 -10.21 -8.90 -18.45
N VAL A 815 -10.04 -9.56 -17.31
CA VAL A 815 -10.91 -10.68 -16.91
C VAL A 815 -12.26 -10.16 -16.42
N ALA A 816 -12.27 -9.29 -15.41
CA ALA A 816 -13.48 -8.62 -14.96
C ALA A 816 -13.93 -7.52 -15.93
N GLY A 817 -12.99 -6.92 -16.67
CA GLY A 817 -13.29 -5.82 -17.58
C GLY A 817 -13.63 -4.54 -16.83
N ILE A 818 -12.87 -4.15 -15.81
CA ILE A 818 -13.03 -2.87 -15.11
C ILE A 818 -11.72 -2.10 -15.25
N ASP A 819 -11.76 -0.99 -15.98
CA ASP A 819 -10.66 -0.03 -16.02
C ASP A 819 -11.18 1.41 -16.13
N THR A 820 -10.29 2.37 -15.96
CA THR A 820 -10.57 3.81 -16.16
C THR A 820 -10.04 4.27 -17.50
N ASP A 821 -10.74 5.21 -18.13
CA ASP A 821 -10.24 5.90 -19.31
C ASP A 821 -9.06 6.82 -18.93
N PRO A 822 -7.87 6.67 -19.54
CA PRO A 822 -6.73 7.54 -19.29
C PRO A 822 -6.96 9.02 -19.63
N GLU A 823 -7.89 9.32 -20.54
CA GLU A 823 -8.25 10.71 -20.88
C GLU A 823 -9.31 11.28 -19.92
N LYS A 824 -9.94 10.44 -19.09
CA LYS A 824 -10.93 10.80 -18.07
C LYS A 824 -10.72 9.98 -16.78
N PRO A 825 -9.58 10.20 -16.10
CA PRO A 825 -9.14 9.37 -14.97
C PRO A 825 -10.03 9.52 -13.75
N GLY A 826 -9.77 8.73 -12.71
CA GLY A 826 -10.59 8.72 -11.50
C GLY A 826 -11.95 8.05 -11.70
N PHE A 827 -12.09 7.26 -12.76
CA PHE A 827 -13.33 6.60 -13.17
C PHE A 827 -14.52 7.57 -13.35
N TYR A 828 -14.27 8.78 -13.86
CA TYR A 828 -15.33 9.60 -14.45
C TYR A 828 -15.83 9.00 -15.77
N HIS A 829 -14.95 8.29 -16.47
CA HIS A 829 -15.31 7.38 -17.54
C HIS A 829 -14.65 6.01 -17.33
N SER A 830 -15.47 4.97 -17.24
CA SER A 830 -15.00 3.59 -17.10
C SER A 830 -14.89 2.93 -18.47
N ILE A 831 -13.89 2.07 -18.64
CA ILE A 831 -13.80 1.13 -19.76
C ILE A 831 -14.21 -0.24 -19.23
N VAL A 832 -15.25 -0.82 -19.82
CA VAL A 832 -15.79 -2.12 -19.43
C VAL A 832 -15.68 -3.12 -20.57
N ARG A 833 -14.64 -3.96 -20.54
CA ARG A 833 -14.33 -4.87 -21.65
C ARG A 833 -13.87 -6.24 -21.11
N PRO A 834 -14.80 -7.09 -20.64
CA PRO A 834 -14.45 -8.44 -20.23
C PRO A 834 -14.00 -9.27 -21.44
N GLN A 835 -12.80 -9.87 -21.34
CA GLN A 835 -12.25 -10.79 -22.31
C GLN A 835 -12.47 -12.22 -21.82
N VAL A 836 -13.50 -12.86 -22.38
CA VAL A 836 -13.99 -14.17 -21.94
C VAL A 836 -13.13 -15.30 -22.50
N ASP A 837 -12.89 -16.32 -21.68
CA ASP A 837 -12.24 -17.57 -22.07
C ASP A 837 -13.07 -18.76 -21.56
N PRO A 838 -13.28 -19.83 -22.36
CA PRO A 838 -14.12 -20.96 -21.99
C PRO A 838 -13.64 -21.74 -20.75
N ARG A 839 -12.38 -21.57 -20.32
CA ARG A 839 -11.84 -22.17 -19.09
C ARG A 839 -12.32 -21.47 -17.81
N LEU A 840 -12.99 -20.32 -17.94
CA LEU A 840 -13.59 -19.56 -16.83
C LEU A 840 -15.05 -19.23 -17.17
N THR A 841 -16.00 -19.76 -16.39
CA THR A 841 -17.43 -19.66 -16.70
C THR A 841 -18.13 -18.51 -15.98
N SER A 842 -17.54 -17.96 -14.93
CA SER A 842 -18.05 -16.75 -14.28
C SER A 842 -16.98 -15.94 -13.59
N VAL A 843 -17.21 -14.63 -13.52
CA VAL A 843 -16.42 -13.65 -12.78
C VAL A 843 -17.36 -12.63 -12.14
N GLU A 844 -17.11 -12.28 -10.90
CA GLU A 844 -17.76 -11.20 -10.17
C GLU A 844 -16.67 -10.31 -9.59
N ALA A 845 -16.65 -9.04 -9.99
CA ALA A 845 -15.73 -8.06 -9.45
C ALA A 845 -16.42 -6.73 -9.16
N SER A 846 -15.89 -6.03 -8.16
CA SER A 846 -16.30 -4.67 -7.83
C SER A 846 -15.10 -3.79 -7.48
N TYR A 847 -15.23 -2.50 -7.77
CA TYR A 847 -14.26 -1.46 -7.42
C TYR A 847 -14.99 -0.22 -6.89
N GLU A 848 -14.64 0.19 -5.67
CA GLU A 848 -15.12 1.40 -5.01
C GLU A 848 -14.24 2.60 -5.42
N ALA A 849 -14.58 3.24 -6.54
CA ALA A 849 -13.91 4.45 -7.00
C ALA A 849 -14.33 5.67 -6.14
N LEU A 850 -13.61 6.79 -6.26
CA LEU A 850 -14.03 8.06 -5.64
C LEU A 850 -15.39 8.56 -6.17
N THR A 851 -15.78 8.10 -7.35
CA THR A 851 -17.07 8.40 -7.97
C THR A 851 -18.18 7.42 -7.54
N GLY A 852 -17.84 6.29 -6.93
CA GLY A 852 -18.75 5.27 -6.43
C GLY A 852 -18.48 3.86 -6.96
N LEU A 853 -19.36 2.93 -6.58
CA LEU A 853 -19.25 1.52 -6.91
C LEU A 853 -19.36 1.27 -8.42
N ILE A 854 -18.34 0.60 -8.96
CA ILE A 854 -18.34 0.00 -10.30
C ILE A 854 -18.33 -1.52 -10.11
N SER A 855 -19.28 -2.23 -10.69
CA SER A 855 -19.33 -3.70 -10.58
C SER A 855 -19.51 -4.35 -11.94
N SER A 856 -18.71 -5.38 -12.23
CA SER A 856 -18.81 -6.19 -13.44
C SER A 856 -18.93 -7.66 -13.02
N ALA A 857 -20.08 -8.27 -13.30
CA ALA A 857 -20.32 -9.68 -13.00
C ALA A 857 -20.85 -10.38 -14.25
N TRP A 858 -20.04 -11.26 -14.84
CA TRP A 858 -20.42 -11.99 -16.03
C TRP A 858 -20.43 -13.50 -15.83
N GLN A 859 -21.24 -14.18 -16.63
CA GLN A 859 -21.32 -15.64 -16.68
C GLN A 859 -21.58 -16.14 -18.11
N THR A 860 -21.13 -17.36 -18.40
CA THR A 860 -21.37 -18.07 -19.65
C THR A 860 -22.14 -19.37 -19.45
N GLU A 861 -23.15 -19.59 -20.29
CA GLU A 861 -23.99 -20.80 -20.32
C GLU A 861 -24.02 -21.33 -21.77
N GLY A 862 -23.07 -22.18 -22.14
CA GLY A 862 -22.89 -22.55 -23.55
C GLY A 862 -22.39 -21.35 -24.37
N ASP A 863 -23.11 -20.98 -25.42
CA ASP A 863 -22.81 -19.80 -26.25
C ASP A 863 -23.42 -18.50 -25.67
N LYS A 864 -24.25 -18.58 -24.63
CA LYS A 864 -24.89 -17.42 -24.03
C LYS A 864 -23.95 -16.72 -23.05
N PHE A 865 -23.74 -15.42 -23.26
CA PHE A 865 -23.04 -14.53 -22.32
C PHE A 865 -24.04 -13.62 -21.60
N THR A 866 -23.86 -13.42 -20.30
CA THR A 866 -24.64 -12.48 -19.49
C THR A 866 -23.69 -11.62 -18.67
N LEU A 867 -23.88 -10.29 -18.66
CA LEU A 867 -23.13 -9.33 -17.87
C LEU A 867 -24.08 -8.44 -17.07
N HIS A 868 -23.93 -8.47 -15.74
CA HIS A 868 -24.50 -7.50 -14.81
C HIS A 868 -23.48 -6.40 -14.57
N LEU A 869 -23.85 -5.16 -14.88
CA LEU A 869 -22.96 -4.00 -14.81
C LEU A 869 -23.60 -2.89 -13.97
N THR A 870 -22.83 -2.31 -13.05
CA THR A 870 -23.20 -1.09 -12.33
C THR A 870 -22.18 -0.01 -12.62
N ILE A 871 -22.65 1.16 -13.06
CA ILE A 871 -21.86 2.39 -13.26
C ILE A 871 -22.41 3.46 -12.30
N PRO A 872 -21.58 4.10 -11.47
CA PRO A 872 -22.05 5.04 -10.46
C PRO A 872 -22.66 6.30 -11.07
N ALA A 873 -23.55 6.99 -10.35
CA ALA A 873 -24.15 8.23 -10.85
C ALA A 873 -23.09 9.28 -11.12
N ASN A 874 -23.36 10.20 -12.06
CA ASN A 874 -22.45 11.24 -12.49
C ASN A 874 -21.20 10.75 -13.28
N THR A 875 -21.13 9.47 -13.62
CA THR A 875 -20.10 8.91 -14.51
C THR A 875 -20.71 8.28 -15.75
N THR A 876 -19.83 7.83 -16.65
CA THR A 876 -20.19 7.18 -17.91
C THR A 876 -19.27 5.99 -18.16
N ALA A 877 -19.62 5.11 -19.10
CA ALA A 877 -18.72 4.02 -19.48
C ALA A 877 -18.76 3.73 -20.99
N THR A 878 -17.64 3.23 -21.50
CA THR A 878 -17.56 2.52 -22.79
C THR A 878 -17.58 1.04 -22.47
N VAL A 879 -18.62 0.32 -22.91
CA VAL A 879 -18.78 -1.11 -22.67
C VAL A 879 -18.64 -1.91 -23.97
N SER A 880 -17.77 -2.91 -23.97
CA SER A 880 -17.57 -3.85 -25.08
C SER A 880 -18.13 -5.22 -24.68
N ILE A 881 -19.21 -5.63 -25.34
CA ILE A 881 -19.92 -6.89 -25.09
C ILE A 881 -19.38 -7.96 -26.06
N PRO A 882 -18.87 -9.10 -25.56
CA PRO A 882 -18.45 -10.23 -26.38
C PRO A 882 -19.61 -10.77 -27.24
N THR A 883 -19.49 -10.67 -28.56
CA THR A 883 -20.46 -11.21 -29.53
C THR A 883 -19.97 -11.16 -30.97
N THR A 884 -20.46 -12.05 -31.82
CA THR A 884 -20.22 -12.04 -33.27
C THR A 884 -21.01 -10.97 -34.03
N SER A 885 -22.11 -10.46 -33.47
CA SER A 885 -22.93 -9.41 -34.08
C SER A 885 -23.63 -8.55 -33.04
N ALA A 886 -23.59 -7.23 -33.23
CA ALA A 886 -24.33 -6.27 -32.41
C ALA A 886 -25.84 -6.52 -32.37
N ASP A 887 -26.41 -7.17 -33.41
CA ASP A 887 -27.85 -7.52 -33.46
C ASP A 887 -28.24 -8.58 -32.42
N ASN A 888 -27.27 -9.35 -31.92
CA ASN A 888 -27.50 -10.37 -30.90
C ASN A 888 -27.51 -9.81 -29.48
N VAL A 889 -27.11 -8.55 -29.29
CA VAL A 889 -27.00 -7.93 -27.97
C VAL A 889 -28.36 -7.44 -27.50
N LYS A 890 -28.69 -7.80 -26.26
CA LYS A 890 -29.89 -7.35 -25.56
C LYS A 890 -29.54 -6.69 -24.24
N GLU A 891 -30.36 -5.74 -23.82
CA GLU A 891 -30.33 -5.15 -22.48
C GLU A 891 -31.71 -5.36 -21.83
N GLY A 892 -31.74 -5.91 -20.61
CA GLY A 892 -33.01 -6.21 -19.93
C GLY A 892 -33.95 -7.12 -20.71
N GLY A 893 -33.41 -7.94 -21.63
CA GLY A 893 -34.18 -8.81 -22.52
C GLY A 893 -34.70 -8.16 -23.81
N GLN A 894 -34.53 -6.85 -24.00
CA GLN A 894 -34.90 -6.12 -25.21
C GLN A 894 -33.69 -5.96 -26.15
N SER A 895 -33.93 -5.87 -27.46
CA SER A 895 -32.85 -5.57 -28.41
C SER A 895 -32.19 -4.24 -28.04
N ILE A 896 -30.86 -4.21 -27.93
CA ILE A 896 -30.13 -3.04 -27.42
C ILE A 896 -30.38 -1.77 -28.25
N ALA A 897 -30.64 -1.92 -29.55
CA ALA A 897 -30.95 -0.81 -30.46
C ALA A 897 -32.28 -0.10 -30.13
N GLN A 898 -33.14 -0.71 -29.31
CA GLN A 898 -34.43 -0.15 -28.87
C GLN A 898 -34.35 0.48 -27.49
N VAL A 899 -33.23 0.34 -26.77
CA VAL A 899 -33.09 0.80 -25.39
C VAL A 899 -32.52 2.23 -25.36
N PRO A 900 -33.25 3.23 -24.84
CA PRO A 900 -32.78 4.60 -24.77
C PRO A 900 -31.54 4.77 -23.88
N GLY A 901 -30.66 5.71 -24.24
CA GLY A 901 -29.48 6.05 -23.43
C GLY A 901 -28.28 5.11 -23.60
N ILE A 902 -28.33 4.23 -24.59
CA ILE A 902 -27.21 3.36 -25.01
C ILE A 902 -26.89 3.70 -26.47
N GLU A 903 -25.65 4.10 -26.73
CA GLU A 903 -25.19 4.51 -28.06
C GLU A 903 -24.22 3.46 -28.62
N PHE A 904 -24.52 2.91 -29.80
CA PHE A 904 -23.60 2.00 -30.48
C PHE A 904 -22.39 2.77 -31.03
N VAL A 905 -21.19 2.25 -30.75
CA VAL A 905 -19.92 2.83 -31.21
C VAL A 905 -19.39 2.06 -32.41
N LYS A 906 -19.14 0.75 -32.25
CA LYS A 906 -18.58 -0.10 -33.31
C LYS A 906 -18.77 -1.60 -33.03
N GLN A 907 -18.74 -2.40 -34.10
CA GLN A 907 -18.49 -3.84 -34.06
C GLN A 907 -17.02 -4.06 -34.47
N GLU A 908 -16.27 -4.79 -33.66
CA GLU A 908 -14.87 -5.10 -33.94
C GLU A 908 -14.59 -6.55 -33.54
N GLY A 909 -14.29 -7.40 -34.54
CA GLY A 909 -14.13 -8.84 -34.33
C GLY A 909 -15.33 -9.44 -33.59
N ASN A 910 -15.06 -10.07 -32.45
CA ASN A 910 -16.05 -10.71 -31.58
C ASN A 910 -16.52 -9.80 -30.42
N ALA A 911 -16.59 -8.49 -30.63
CA ALA A 911 -17.13 -7.56 -29.64
C ALA A 911 -17.95 -6.42 -30.27
N ALA A 912 -19.08 -6.09 -29.63
CA ALA A 912 -19.90 -4.91 -29.93
C ALA A 912 -19.71 -3.87 -28.82
N THR A 913 -19.36 -2.64 -29.17
CA THR A 913 -19.02 -1.57 -28.21
C THR A 913 -20.10 -0.48 -28.17
N TYR A 914 -20.41 0.00 -26.97
CA TYR A 914 -21.45 0.99 -26.70
C TYR A 914 -20.98 2.04 -25.67
N ASN A 915 -21.47 3.28 -25.80
CA ASN A 915 -21.41 4.28 -24.74
C ASN A 915 -22.67 4.19 -23.88
N ILE A 916 -22.50 4.22 -22.56
CA ILE A 916 -23.59 4.22 -21.58
C ILE A 916 -23.39 5.29 -20.51
N GLY A 917 -24.50 5.74 -19.93
CA GLY A 917 -24.50 6.55 -18.71
C GLY A 917 -24.39 5.71 -17.44
N SER A 918 -24.63 6.35 -16.30
CA SER A 918 -24.74 5.68 -15.00
C SER A 918 -25.95 4.76 -14.91
N GLY A 919 -25.90 3.81 -13.97
CA GLY A 919 -27.00 2.94 -13.57
C GLY A 919 -26.64 1.46 -13.61
N SER A 920 -27.65 0.63 -13.39
CA SER A 920 -27.53 -0.83 -13.47
C SER A 920 -28.03 -1.34 -14.81
N TYR A 921 -27.28 -2.25 -15.42
CA TYR A 921 -27.52 -2.82 -16.74
C TYR A 921 -27.40 -4.34 -16.69
N VAL A 922 -28.19 -5.04 -17.52
CA VAL A 922 -28.04 -6.48 -17.74
C VAL A 922 -27.94 -6.74 -19.22
N PHE A 923 -26.72 -6.97 -19.70
CA PHE A 923 -26.45 -7.30 -21.09
C PHE A 923 -26.47 -8.81 -21.31
N THR A 924 -27.07 -9.26 -22.41
CA THR A 924 -26.96 -10.64 -22.87
C THR A 924 -26.59 -10.69 -24.34
N SER A 925 -25.76 -11.64 -24.74
CA SER A 925 -25.34 -11.84 -26.13
C SER A 925 -25.06 -13.32 -26.42
N GLN A 926 -24.74 -13.61 -27.68
CA GLN A 926 -24.20 -14.90 -28.12
C GLN A 926 -22.71 -14.76 -28.44
N LEU A 927 -21.90 -15.64 -27.87
CA LEU A 927 -20.48 -15.83 -28.16
C LEU A 927 -20.28 -16.51 -29.53
N ALA A 928 -19.04 -16.50 -30.00
CA ALA A 928 -18.64 -17.05 -31.29
C ALA A 928 -18.59 -18.59 -31.32
#